data_AF-A0A2V2SDX9-F1
#
_entry.id   AF-A0A2V2SDX9-F1
#
_cell.length_a   1.000
_cell.length_b   1.000
_cell.length_c   1.000
_cell.angle_alpha   90.00
_cell.angle_beta   90.00
_cell.angle_gamma   90.00
#
_symmetry.space_group_name_H-M   'P 1'
#
loop_
_entity.id
_entity.type
_entity.pdbx_description
1 polymer ?
#
loop_
_entity_poly.entity_id
_entity_poly.type
_entity_poly.pdbx_seq_one_letter_code
_entity_poly.pdbx_strand_id
1 'polypeptide(L)'
;MEASKQPMKTTTFIADRQCRACMPLLKFPTAISLTIFLLSLALPSSAQPTAFTYQGRLNLSGSPANGTYDLTFALYDLSSGGTRQGPILTNSAAAISNGLFAISLDFGNQFPGTNRWLEIGVRTNGGGAFSTLSPRQQITSAPYAVQAANALTAAVAASANSVAAANIAGTLADTQLSSNIALRAGGNTFTGGNQNIASGNVGIGTSSPPAPLGFASAIGEKISLYASSPNQIYGFGITNFQLQIHTDTPLADVVFGSGTSTNLTETMRIKGNGNVGIGTTWPSNTLQINTNFALANGYALNVNQASYGENIQINRPAGSGGLGLVLDDAAAGDSSTSLLLVRNNTAPNNGANANTLMTVQAGGNVGISSPSPQRLLQVGDQSVIGSEGLMRFASRSPFGAARIWDVGVPRDTNSTAGKFYSFVIQDTGQPDGEFVIRWDTGYVGIGTTNPAANLDVNGVIHATSFQGNGVLPNQLNGAASIVAQANQAYDLTSASTAIVTLPSSPNVGDTVQVNGLGSGGWQLQAAGGQSFGGYQVGANWFAEGLNLSWFSIACSADGTRLAGATQFGYVYTSTDGGVTWLQRISTQRSAVASSSDGTKLFLAALSGPSAISSDGGATWAFTTTPYFTGGQAAAAMAADGSKIVSVTANGPIWTSSNGGTNWTFHGPTNNWSWVASSSDGSKLVASVNGGAVWTSTDSGSTWTARTINASWTGVASSSDGTKLVAVANGSQIYTSTDSGVSWSVRDNSRAWSSVASSADGTRLVAAVSPGQIYYSTDSGATWTPHAQTLYWKAVTSSALGDRLYAVINGYPYGGQFWASSAEPAGTQGSSATLQYAGNGVWQPLTPAAVSGVAQLQAANTFYGSPNIFMGSVGISNVAPFAPLVVGAGGSAPYCDGTTWVNSSDRKEKENFAPVNRADVLARVASLPMESWNYKARPAHKHIGPMAQDFHAAFGLNGEDDTHINTVDEGGVALAAIQGLNEKVEAHRQKSELLEQKLAQKETEISELRRQLSELKELVKTSKR
;
A
#
# COMPACT_ATOMS: atom_id res chain seq x y z
N MET A 1 42.58 -37.72 -32.43
CA MET A 1 41.97 -37.83 -31.09
C MET A 1 42.46 -39.11 -30.43
N GLU A 2 43.57 -39.16 -29.68
CA GLU A 2 44.38 -38.09 -29.07
C GLU A 2 43.61 -37.17 -28.09
N ALA A 3 44.07 -36.94 -26.86
CA ALA A 3 45.17 -37.63 -26.18
C ALA A 3 45.03 -37.60 -24.65
N SER A 4 45.66 -38.61 -24.05
CA SER A 4 46.48 -38.53 -22.83
C SER A 4 46.04 -37.69 -21.61
N LYS A 5 45.99 -38.39 -20.46
CA LYS A 5 46.73 -38.10 -19.21
C LYS A 5 46.55 -36.73 -18.50
N GLN A 6 46.56 -36.80 -17.17
CA GLN A 6 47.13 -35.76 -16.31
C GLN A 6 48.51 -35.30 -16.83
N PRO A 7 48.93 -34.02 -16.67
CA PRO A 7 48.93 -33.35 -15.36
C PRO A 7 48.74 -31.82 -15.40
N MET A 8 49.06 -31.15 -14.28
CA MET A 8 49.63 -29.78 -14.14
C MET A 8 49.07 -28.60 -14.98
N LYS A 9 48.87 -27.39 -14.43
CA LYS A 9 48.93 -26.88 -13.03
C LYS A 9 48.32 -25.47 -12.96
N THR A 10 47.85 -25.10 -11.76
CA THR A 10 47.77 -23.76 -11.11
C THR A 10 48.42 -22.53 -11.79
N THR A 11 48.03 -21.26 -11.56
CA THR A 11 46.89 -20.57 -10.87
C THR A 11 47.20 -19.06 -10.89
N THR A 12 46.23 -18.15 -11.15
CA THR A 12 46.35 -16.73 -10.74
C THR A 12 45.00 -16.10 -10.39
N PHE A 13 44.71 -16.02 -9.09
CA PHE A 13 43.79 -15.13 -8.35
C PHE A 13 43.90 -15.67 -6.90
N ILE A 14 44.27 -14.95 -5.85
CA ILE A 14 43.90 -13.59 -5.40
C ILE A 14 45.13 -12.90 -4.74
N ALA A 15 45.16 -11.56 -4.70
CA ALA A 15 46.09 -10.76 -3.87
C ALA A 15 45.43 -10.39 -2.51
N ASP A 16 46.12 -10.09 -1.41
CA ASP A 16 47.42 -9.42 -1.30
C ASP A 16 48.06 -9.65 0.09
N ARG A 17 49.41 -9.72 0.16
CA ARG A 17 50.30 -9.59 1.36
C ARG A 17 50.09 -10.48 2.61
N GLN A 18 51.05 -10.64 3.54
CA GLN A 18 52.52 -10.86 3.54
C GLN A 18 52.98 -11.07 5.01
N CYS A 19 54.07 -11.77 5.39
CA CYS A 19 54.79 -12.91 4.80
C CYS A 19 55.94 -13.37 5.74
N ARG A 20 56.40 -14.65 5.59
CA ARG A 20 57.78 -15.16 5.86
C ARG A 20 58.25 -15.27 7.35
N ALA A 21 59.14 -16.21 7.72
CA ALA A 21 59.72 -17.39 7.02
C ALA A 21 60.43 -18.38 7.99
N CYS A 22 60.85 -19.53 7.41
CA CYS A 22 61.80 -20.55 7.91
C CYS A 22 61.35 -21.47 9.07
N MET A 23 61.41 -22.81 9.03
CA MET A 23 62.41 -23.83 8.57
C MET A 23 63.45 -24.23 9.65
N PRO A 24 63.94 -25.51 9.72
CA PRO A 24 63.54 -26.72 8.97
C PRO A 24 63.47 -28.06 9.79
N LEU A 25 62.91 -29.13 9.16
CA LEU A 25 63.41 -30.54 9.02
C LEU A 25 64.08 -31.31 10.20
N LEU A 26 64.03 -32.65 10.34
CA LEU A 26 63.23 -33.76 9.74
C LEU A 26 63.43 -35.06 10.59
N LYS A 27 62.60 -36.10 10.37
CA LYS A 27 62.67 -37.46 10.96
C LYS A 27 63.84 -38.31 10.42
N PHE A 28 64.28 -39.33 11.18
CA PHE A 28 64.99 -40.53 10.69
C PHE A 28 64.57 -41.81 11.47
N PRO A 29 64.71 -43.06 10.93
CA PRO A 29 64.11 -44.27 11.51
C PRO A 29 65.09 -45.44 11.86
N THR A 30 64.67 -46.29 12.81
CA THR A 30 64.92 -47.76 12.96
C THR A 30 66.33 -48.41 12.81
N ALA A 31 66.82 -49.03 13.91
CA ALA A 31 67.36 -50.43 14.04
C ALA A 31 68.89 -50.78 14.17
N ILE A 32 69.27 -51.45 15.31
CA ILE A 32 70.25 -52.59 15.52
C ILE A 32 71.79 -52.40 15.94
N SER A 33 72.13 -52.76 17.22
CA SER A 33 73.34 -53.45 17.89
C SER A 33 74.84 -52.96 18.11
N LEU A 34 75.40 -53.22 19.36
CA LEU A 34 76.80 -53.65 19.85
C LEU A 34 77.76 -52.81 20.83
N THR A 35 78.85 -53.42 21.44
CA THR A 35 79.31 -53.23 22.89
C THR A 35 80.80 -53.61 23.39
N ILE A 36 81.40 -52.96 24.46
CA ILE A 36 82.50 -53.35 25.50
C ILE A 36 84.09 -53.30 25.25
N PHE A 37 85.09 -53.45 26.20
CA PHE A 37 85.62 -52.69 27.42
C PHE A 37 86.92 -53.31 28.17
N LEU A 38 87.54 -52.68 29.24
CA LEU A 38 88.62 -53.09 30.29
C LEU A 38 90.20 -53.03 30.04
N LEU A 39 91.22 -53.23 30.98
CA LEU A 39 91.62 -52.68 32.36
C LEU A 39 93.00 -53.21 33.03
N SER A 40 93.75 -52.43 33.88
CA SER A 40 94.80 -52.78 34.99
C SER A 40 96.30 -53.18 34.68
N LEU A 41 97.40 -53.31 35.54
CA LEU A 41 97.91 -52.93 36.95
C LEU A 41 99.49 -53.16 37.17
N ALA A 42 100.19 -52.79 38.32
CA ALA A 42 101.69 -52.98 38.62
C ALA A 42 102.22 -52.75 40.12
N LEU A 43 103.52 -53.04 40.54
CA LEU A 43 104.28 -52.56 41.79
C LEU A 43 105.90 -52.70 41.92
N PRO A 44 106.69 -53.26 42.94
CA PRO A 44 107.95 -52.63 43.54
C PRO A 44 109.28 -53.47 43.97
N SER A 45 110.40 -52.85 44.48
CA SER A 45 111.48 -53.32 45.50
C SER A 45 113.02 -52.93 45.30
N SER A 46 113.98 -53.12 46.28
CA SER A 46 115.48 -52.80 46.23
C SER A 46 116.48 -53.37 47.35
N ALA A 47 117.82 -53.10 47.35
CA ALA A 47 118.91 -53.62 48.29
C ALA A 47 120.31 -52.84 48.40
N GLN A 48 121.38 -53.32 49.14
CA GLN A 48 122.63 -52.56 49.59
C GLN A 48 124.02 -53.35 49.78
N PRO A 49 125.26 -52.73 49.81
CA PRO A 49 126.64 -53.36 49.91
C PRO A 49 127.63 -52.91 51.08
N THR A 50 129.00 -53.13 51.00
CA THR A 50 129.87 -53.52 52.19
C THR A 50 131.35 -53.04 52.56
N ALA A 51 132.29 -52.49 51.74
CA ALA A 51 133.80 -52.56 51.96
C ALA A 51 134.59 -51.51 52.86
N PHE A 52 135.94 -51.67 53.11
CA PHE A 52 136.78 -50.82 54.04
C PHE A 52 138.29 -50.49 53.69
N THR A 53 138.99 -49.67 54.52
CA THR A 53 140.38 -49.13 54.32
C THR A 53 141.33 -49.42 55.50
N TYR A 54 142.65 -49.56 55.24
CA TYR A 54 143.72 -49.73 56.24
C TYR A 54 144.91 -48.78 56.00
N GLN A 55 145.60 -48.35 57.07
CA GLN A 55 146.71 -47.39 57.03
C GLN A 55 147.84 -47.83 57.98
N GLY A 56 149.10 -47.57 57.62
CA GLY A 56 150.25 -48.03 58.41
C GLY A 56 151.55 -47.26 58.19
N ARG A 57 152.55 -47.56 59.03
CA ARG A 57 153.89 -46.95 59.01
C ARG A 57 154.98 -48.00 59.23
N LEU A 58 156.00 -47.99 58.37
CA LEU A 58 157.15 -48.88 58.33
C LEU A 58 158.46 -48.09 58.55
N ASN A 59 159.35 -48.62 59.39
CA ASN A 59 160.70 -48.08 59.61
C ASN A 59 161.75 -49.17 59.32
N LEU A 60 162.94 -48.77 58.87
CA LEU A 60 164.10 -49.63 58.67
C LEU A 60 165.26 -49.10 59.52
N SER A 61 165.81 -49.91 60.41
CA SER A 61 166.96 -49.57 61.27
C SER A 61 166.83 -48.21 62.00
N GLY A 62 165.61 -47.90 62.48
CA GLY A 62 165.30 -46.65 63.19
C GLY A 62 164.98 -45.44 62.30
N SER A 63 165.27 -45.50 61.00
CA SER A 63 164.88 -44.46 60.03
C SER A 63 163.57 -44.83 59.31
N PRO A 64 162.76 -43.87 58.82
CA PRO A 64 161.57 -44.19 58.03
C PRO A 64 161.95 -44.90 56.72
N ALA A 65 161.24 -45.97 56.37
CA ALA A 65 161.50 -46.70 55.13
C ALA A 65 161.19 -45.83 53.91
N ASN A 66 162.05 -45.87 52.89
CA ASN A 66 161.84 -45.20 51.61
C ASN A 66 162.13 -46.15 50.45
N GLY A 67 161.36 -46.04 49.37
CA GLY A 67 161.47 -46.86 48.17
C GLY A 67 160.44 -47.99 48.12
N THR A 68 160.80 -49.05 47.41
CA THR A 68 159.84 -50.05 46.90
C THR A 68 159.93 -51.36 47.68
N TYR A 69 158.81 -51.75 48.31
CA TYR A 69 158.72 -52.96 49.13
C TYR A 69 157.56 -53.84 48.64
N ASP A 70 157.69 -55.16 48.80
CA ASP A 70 156.54 -56.04 48.65
C ASP A 70 155.89 -56.22 50.03
N LEU A 71 154.56 -56.03 50.12
CA LEU A 71 153.79 -56.22 51.33
C LEU A 71 152.71 -57.29 51.13
N THR A 72 152.57 -58.22 52.08
CA THR A 72 151.52 -59.25 52.07
C THR A 72 150.57 -59.07 53.26
N PHE A 73 149.27 -59.22 53.00
CA PHE A 73 148.22 -59.18 54.01
C PHE A 73 147.37 -60.45 53.95
N ALA A 74 147.13 -61.07 55.10
CA ALA A 74 146.34 -62.29 55.20
C ALA A 74 145.43 -62.26 56.42
N LEU A 75 144.18 -62.69 56.24
CA LEU A 75 143.21 -62.78 57.32
C LEU A 75 143.22 -64.17 57.97
N TYR A 76 143.10 -64.24 59.28
CA TYR A 76 143.17 -65.46 60.10
C TYR A 76 142.06 -65.50 61.15
N ASP A 77 141.83 -66.71 61.68
CA ASP A 77 140.88 -66.99 62.78
C ASP A 77 141.53 -67.06 64.18
N LEU A 78 142.85 -66.87 64.29
CA LEU A 78 143.59 -66.75 65.55
C LEU A 78 144.75 -65.73 65.45
N SER A 79 145.11 -65.15 66.60
CA SER A 79 146.25 -64.22 66.75
C SER A 79 147.63 -64.88 66.60
N SER A 80 147.71 -66.18 66.86
CA SER A 80 148.88 -67.04 66.64
C SER A 80 148.38 -68.45 66.28
N GLY A 81 149.07 -69.13 65.35
CA GLY A 81 148.55 -70.36 64.73
C GLY A 81 147.33 -70.08 63.83
N GLY A 82 146.34 -70.99 63.84
CA GLY A 82 145.05 -70.80 63.16
C GLY A 82 145.04 -71.04 61.64
N THR A 83 143.82 -71.04 61.09
CA THR A 83 143.52 -71.25 59.67
C THR A 83 143.24 -69.93 58.95
N ARG A 84 143.66 -69.84 57.69
CA ARG A 84 143.54 -68.62 56.89
C ARG A 84 142.12 -68.45 56.37
N GLN A 85 141.60 -67.23 56.47
CA GLN A 85 140.30 -66.82 55.98
C GLN A 85 140.49 -65.98 54.70
N GLY A 86 139.98 -66.43 53.56
CA GLY A 86 140.06 -65.69 52.29
C GLY A 86 141.44 -65.73 51.58
N PRO A 87 141.65 -64.87 50.57
CA PRO A 87 142.89 -64.78 49.80
C PRO A 87 144.01 -64.08 50.57
N ILE A 88 145.26 -64.34 50.17
CA ILE A 88 146.40 -63.48 50.55
C ILE A 88 146.44 -62.32 49.56
N LEU A 89 146.43 -61.09 50.08
CA LEU A 89 146.54 -59.87 49.28
C LEU A 89 148.01 -59.44 49.20
N THR A 90 148.63 -59.66 48.05
CA THR A 90 150.04 -59.29 47.79
C THR A 90 150.09 -57.96 47.05
N ASN A 91 150.59 -56.92 47.73
CA ASN A 91 150.91 -55.63 47.15
C ASN A 91 152.40 -55.63 46.75
N SER A 92 152.69 -56.18 45.58
CA SER A 92 154.02 -56.12 44.98
C SER A 92 154.38 -54.69 44.61
N ALA A 93 155.64 -54.30 44.82
CA ALA A 93 156.15 -52.96 44.53
C ALA A 93 155.35 -51.81 45.16
N ALA A 94 154.86 -51.99 46.39
CA ALA A 94 154.25 -50.91 47.18
C ALA A 94 155.26 -49.77 47.39
N ALA A 95 154.90 -48.57 46.96
CA ALA A 95 155.70 -47.37 47.13
C ALA A 95 155.57 -46.86 48.56
N ILE A 96 156.65 -46.96 49.34
CA ILE A 96 156.71 -46.44 50.71
C ILE A 96 157.55 -45.17 50.71
N SER A 97 156.93 -44.07 51.15
CA SER A 97 157.57 -42.75 51.23
C SER A 97 157.52 -42.26 52.67
N ASN A 98 158.69 -41.89 53.21
CA ASN A 98 158.88 -41.48 54.60
C ASN A 98 158.22 -42.44 55.62
N GLY A 99 158.24 -43.74 55.31
CA GLY A 99 157.67 -44.84 56.07
C GLY A 99 156.17 -45.07 55.93
N LEU A 100 155.38 -44.18 55.32
CA LEU A 100 153.92 -44.29 55.32
C LEU A 100 153.37 -45.11 54.15
N PHE A 101 152.27 -45.84 54.40
CA PHE A 101 151.46 -46.49 53.38
C PHE A 101 149.96 -46.51 53.76
N ALA A 102 149.10 -46.56 52.76
CA ALA A 102 147.65 -46.75 52.92
C ALA A 102 147.15 -47.67 51.80
N ILE A 103 146.23 -48.57 52.12
CA ILE A 103 145.70 -49.59 51.20
C ILE A 103 144.20 -49.78 51.43
N SER A 104 143.46 -49.99 50.36
CA SER A 104 142.10 -50.53 50.46
C SER A 104 142.18 -52.02 50.78
N LEU A 105 141.41 -52.50 51.76
CA LEU A 105 141.31 -53.92 52.08
C LEU A 105 139.87 -54.35 51.86
N ASP A 106 139.64 -55.13 50.81
CA ASP A 106 138.38 -55.83 50.60
C ASP A 106 138.62 -57.33 50.55
N PHE A 107 137.86 -58.05 51.36
CA PHE A 107 137.84 -59.51 51.41
C PHE A 107 136.46 -60.06 50.96
N GLY A 108 135.51 -59.18 50.61
CA GLY A 108 134.11 -59.49 50.34
C GLY A 108 133.30 -59.72 51.62
N ASN A 109 132.25 -60.55 51.52
CA ASN A 109 131.34 -60.88 52.62
C ASN A 109 131.98 -61.81 53.68
N GLN A 110 133.05 -61.36 54.35
CA GLN A 110 133.81 -62.11 55.36
C GLN A 110 133.52 -61.69 56.80
N PHE A 111 132.47 -60.88 57.00
CA PHE A 111 132.08 -60.29 58.29
C PHE A 111 130.71 -60.81 58.80
N PRO A 112 130.54 -62.12 59.06
CA PRO A 112 129.28 -62.70 59.57
C PRO A 112 129.06 -62.45 61.08
N GLY A 113 129.79 -61.50 61.68
CA GLY A 113 129.75 -61.18 63.12
C GLY A 113 130.86 -61.79 63.99
N THR A 114 131.62 -62.78 63.50
CA THR A 114 132.73 -63.41 64.26
C THR A 114 134.09 -62.72 64.06
N ASN A 115 134.96 -62.77 65.08
CA ASN A 115 136.29 -62.14 65.10
C ASN A 115 137.21 -62.58 63.95
N ARG A 116 138.15 -61.70 63.57
CA ARG A 116 139.21 -61.94 62.57
C ARG A 116 140.53 -61.31 63.00
N TRP A 117 141.66 -61.81 62.49
CA TRP A 117 143.00 -61.27 62.72
C TRP A 117 143.75 -61.02 61.40
N LEU A 118 144.66 -60.05 61.39
CA LEU A 118 145.44 -59.63 60.22
C LEU A 118 146.94 -59.87 60.45
N GLU A 119 147.58 -60.56 59.50
CA GLU A 119 149.03 -60.78 59.44
C GLU A 119 149.67 -59.90 58.35
N ILE A 120 150.91 -59.44 58.57
CA ILE A 120 151.66 -58.57 57.65
C ILE A 120 153.07 -59.14 57.42
N GLY A 121 153.45 -59.33 56.15
CA GLY A 121 154.81 -59.68 55.74
C GLY A 121 155.46 -58.59 54.88
N VAL A 122 156.78 -58.43 54.98
CA VAL A 122 157.56 -57.42 54.23
C VAL A 122 158.87 -57.99 53.64
N ARG A 123 159.26 -57.53 52.45
CA ARG A 123 160.61 -57.73 51.88
C ARG A 123 161.02 -56.59 50.94
N THR A 124 162.32 -56.50 50.65
CA THR A 124 162.89 -55.54 49.70
C THR A 124 162.82 -56.04 48.25
N ASN A 125 162.00 -55.38 47.42
CA ASN A 125 161.96 -55.47 45.95
C ASN A 125 162.38 -56.83 45.34
N GLY A 126 161.54 -57.87 45.47
CA GLY A 126 161.77 -59.18 44.86
C GLY A 126 162.85 -60.08 45.50
N GLY A 127 163.77 -59.53 46.30
CA GLY A 127 164.87 -60.26 46.91
C GLY A 127 164.49 -60.96 48.22
N GLY A 128 164.77 -62.27 48.31
CA GLY A 128 164.65 -63.06 49.54
C GLY A 128 163.22 -63.43 49.96
N ALA A 129 163.14 -64.04 51.14
CA ALA A 129 161.88 -64.43 51.78
C ALA A 129 161.23 -63.25 52.52
N PHE A 130 159.90 -63.30 52.67
CA PHE A 130 159.17 -62.32 53.48
C PHE A 130 159.54 -62.47 54.97
N SER A 131 159.80 -61.34 55.62
CA SER A 131 159.89 -61.24 57.08
C SER A 131 158.51 -60.93 57.65
N THR A 132 157.99 -61.82 58.49
CA THR A 132 156.68 -61.65 59.15
C THR A 132 156.80 -60.66 60.31
N LEU A 133 155.89 -59.68 60.35
CA LEU A 133 155.76 -58.76 61.49
C LEU A 133 154.84 -59.40 62.54
N SER A 134 155.34 -59.55 63.76
CA SER A 134 154.65 -60.18 64.88
C SER A 134 154.40 -59.18 66.01
N PRO A 135 153.25 -59.19 66.70
CA PRO A 135 152.10 -60.11 66.54
C PRO A 135 151.03 -59.61 65.55
N ARG A 136 150.06 -60.48 65.23
CA ARG A 136 148.87 -60.16 64.41
C ARG A 136 147.88 -59.23 65.12
N GLN A 137 147.10 -58.47 64.36
CA GLN A 137 146.12 -57.48 64.87
C GLN A 137 144.66 -57.96 64.71
N GLN A 138 143.75 -57.65 65.65
CA GLN A 138 142.35 -58.12 65.63
C GLN A 138 141.36 -57.11 65.00
N ILE A 139 140.30 -57.60 64.37
CA ILE A 139 139.11 -56.86 63.91
C ILE A 139 137.88 -57.26 64.77
N THR A 140 137.04 -56.30 65.15
CA THR A 140 135.90 -56.45 66.07
C THR A 140 134.55 -56.06 65.45
N SER A 141 133.46 -56.68 65.91
CA SER A 141 132.07 -56.48 65.44
C SER A 141 131.21 -55.73 66.48
N ALA A 142 130.15 -55.05 66.03
CA ALA A 142 129.30 -54.19 66.87
C ALA A 142 127.83 -54.67 66.94
N PRO A 143 127.15 -54.71 68.12
CA PRO A 143 125.84 -55.35 68.26
C PRO A 143 124.63 -54.66 67.58
N TYR A 144 124.73 -53.37 67.22
CA TYR A 144 123.55 -52.52 66.99
C TYR A 144 122.63 -52.96 65.84
N ALA A 145 123.19 -53.51 64.76
CA ALA A 145 122.42 -53.95 63.59
C ALA A 145 121.51 -55.17 63.86
N VAL A 146 121.80 -55.95 64.91
CA VAL A 146 121.11 -57.21 65.22
C VAL A 146 119.91 -57.01 66.15
N GLN A 147 119.86 -55.90 66.90
CA GLN A 147 118.83 -55.66 67.92
C GLN A 147 117.90 -54.46 67.63
N ALA A 148 118.13 -53.70 66.55
CA ALA A 148 117.28 -52.59 66.09
C ALA A 148 115.93 -53.06 65.45
N ALA A 149 115.34 -54.14 65.95
CA ALA A 149 114.32 -54.95 65.27
C ALA A 149 112.94 -55.01 65.98
N ASN A 150 112.66 -54.15 66.97
CA ASN A 150 111.52 -54.33 67.89
C ASN A 150 110.71 -53.06 68.31
N ALA A 151 110.86 -51.91 67.64
CA ALA A 151 110.11 -50.68 67.97
C ALA A 151 109.96 -49.78 66.72
N LEU A 152 108.87 -49.02 66.50
CA LEU A 152 107.72 -48.70 67.35
C LEU A 152 106.44 -48.54 66.49
N THR A 153 105.32 -49.14 66.92
CA THR A 153 103.98 -48.89 66.35
C THR A 153 103.08 -48.26 67.40
N ALA A 154 102.75 -46.98 67.24
CA ALA A 154 101.77 -46.24 68.04
C ALA A 154 101.29 -45.05 67.16
N ALA A 155 100.01 -44.81 66.86
CA ALA A 155 98.81 -44.80 67.71
C ALA A 155 98.90 -43.76 68.86
N VAL A 156 97.87 -42.93 68.99
CA VAL A 156 97.75 -41.83 69.99
C VAL A 156 98.69 -40.64 69.76
N ALA A 157 98.24 -39.69 68.95
CA ALA A 157 98.64 -38.28 69.01
C ALA A 157 97.56 -37.43 69.73
N ALA A 158 96.97 -37.96 70.81
CA ALA A 158 95.90 -37.32 71.60
C ALA A 158 96.40 -36.16 72.50
N SER A 159 97.39 -35.42 72.02
CA SER A 159 98.12 -34.35 72.71
C SER A 159 98.50 -33.19 71.78
N ALA A 160 98.04 -33.22 70.52
CA ALA A 160 98.24 -32.13 69.57
C ALA A 160 97.16 -31.05 69.74
N ASN A 161 97.48 -29.95 70.45
CA ASN A 161 96.52 -28.88 70.79
C ASN A 161 95.93 -28.14 69.57
N SER A 162 96.48 -28.29 68.37
CA SER A 162 95.85 -27.90 67.11
C SER A 162 96.49 -28.64 65.93
N VAL A 163 95.74 -28.80 64.84
CA VAL A 163 96.26 -29.23 63.53
C VAL A 163 95.89 -28.16 62.51
N ALA A 164 96.88 -27.64 61.78
CA ALA A 164 96.64 -26.63 60.75
C ALA A 164 95.85 -27.22 59.57
N ALA A 165 94.82 -26.50 59.09
CA ALA A 165 93.92 -26.99 58.04
C ALA A 165 94.65 -27.36 56.72
N ALA A 166 95.79 -26.73 56.41
CA ALA A 166 96.63 -27.07 55.26
C ALA A 166 97.22 -28.50 55.32
N ASN A 167 97.27 -29.12 56.50
CA ASN A 167 97.72 -30.50 56.68
C ASN A 167 96.59 -31.53 56.56
N ILE A 168 95.33 -31.08 56.39
CA ILE A 168 94.16 -31.95 56.17
C ILE A 168 94.02 -32.21 54.66
N ALA A 169 94.80 -33.16 54.16
CA ALA A 169 94.73 -33.61 52.77
C ALA A 169 93.92 -34.91 52.67
N GLY A 170 92.74 -34.84 52.04
CA GLY A 170 91.83 -35.97 51.84
C GLY A 170 90.41 -35.72 52.34
N THR A 171 89.54 -36.71 52.17
CA THR A 171 88.13 -36.63 52.57
C THR A 171 87.96 -36.94 54.05
N LEU A 172 87.49 -35.97 54.83
CA LEU A 172 86.93 -36.22 56.17
C LEU A 172 85.54 -36.86 56.03
N ALA A 173 85.21 -37.83 56.87
CA ALA A 173 83.86 -38.37 56.95
C ALA A 173 82.94 -37.42 57.74
N ASP A 174 81.66 -37.32 57.36
CA ASP A 174 80.68 -36.43 58.02
C ASP A 174 80.55 -36.72 59.54
N THR A 175 80.82 -37.95 59.98
CA THR A 175 80.85 -38.36 61.40
C THR A 175 82.00 -37.73 62.21
N GLN A 176 82.96 -37.08 61.54
CA GLN A 176 84.11 -36.39 62.15
C GLN A 176 83.89 -34.86 62.23
N LEU A 177 82.74 -34.36 61.75
CA LEU A 177 82.37 -32.95 61.77
C LEU A 177 81.38 -32.65 62.91
N SER A 178 81.39 -31.41 63.39
CA SER A 178 80.42 -30.96 64.40
C SER A 178 79.01 -30.87 63.82
N SER A 179 78.00 -31.20 64.63
CA SER A 179 76.57 -30.96 64.33
C SER A 179 76.23 -29.49 64.03
N ASN A 180 77.11 -28.57 64.39
CA ASN A 180 76.93 -27.13 64.14
C ASN A 180 77.46 -26.70 62.75
N ILE A 181 78.02 -27.63 61.96
CA ILE A 181 78.39 -27.43 60.56
C ILE A 181 77.30 -28.07 59.69
N ALA A 182 76.82 -27.36 58.66
CA ALA A 182 75.80 -27.87 57.76
C ALA A 182 76.35 -29.03 56.88
N LEU A 183 76.04 -30.26 57.28
CA LEU A 183 76.48 -31.50 56.61
C LEU A 183 75.73 -31.69 55.28
N ARG A 184 76.45 -32.06 54.20
CA ARG A 184 75.89 -32.27 52.86
C ARG A 184 75.49 -33.73 52.58
N ALA A 185 74.83 -34.35 53.56
CA ALA A 185 74.28 -35.70 53.42
C ALA A 185 73.14 -35.72 52.39
N GLY A 186 73.43 -36.16 51.15
CA GLY A 186 72.41 -36.41 50.12
C GLY A 186 72.47 -35.59 48.82
N GLY A 187 73.56 -34.87 48.52
CA GLY A 187 73.81 -34.37 47.16
C GLY A 187 73.14 -33.04 46.78
N ASN A 188 72.88 -32.15 47.75
CA ASN A 188 72.52 -30.75 47.47
C ASN A 188 73.72 -29.97 46.91
N THR A 189 73.89 -30.03 45.59
CA THR A 189 74.99 -29.39 44.86
C THR A 189 74.62 -27.96 44.45
N PHE A 190 75.26 -26.96 45.06
CA PHE A 190 75.16 -25.54 44.64
C PHE A 190 75.96 -25.26 43.35
N THR A 191 75.67 -26.01 42.29
CA THR A 191 76.29 -25.85 40.95
C THR A 191 75.26 -25.39 39.93
N GLY A 192 75.49 -24.22 39.33
CA GLY A 192 75.08 -23.93 37.95
C GLY A 192 73.59 -23.81 37.62
N GLY A 193 72.66 -23.84 38.58
CA GLY A 193 71.24 -23.64 38.25
C GLY A 193 70.26 -23.54 39.43
N ASN A 194 70.22 -24.55 40.32
CA ASN A 194 69.02 -24.75 41.14
C ASN A 194 68.90 -23.93 42.43
N GLN A 195 69.99 -23.45 43.01
CA GLN A 195 69.96 -22.29 43.91
C GLN A 195 71.22 -21.44 43.70
N ASN A 196 71.09 -20.11 43.69
CA ASN A 196 72.20 -19.17 43.58
C ASN A 196 72.01 -17.97 44.51
N ILE A 197 73.06 -17.48 45.16
CA ILE A 197 73.02 -16.21 45.91
C ILE A 197 73.89 -15.20 45.18
N ALA A 198 73.25 -14.24 44.50
CA ALA A 198 73.91 -13.24 43.66
C ALA A 198 73.47 -11.83 44.07
N SER A 199 74.42 -10.93 44.31
CA SER A 199 74.16 -9.53 44.69
C SER A 199 73.22 -9.33 45.90
N GLY A 200 73.18 -10.31 46.83
CA GLY A 200 72.28 -10.31 47.99
C GLY A 200 70.92 -11.00 47.75
N ASN A 201 70.62 -11.40 46.51
CA ASN A 201 69.36 -12.04 46.12
C ASN A 201 69.50 -13.57 46.04
N VAL A 202 68.46 -14.30 46.47
CA VAL A 202 68.37 -15.76 46.37
C VAL A 202 67.57 -16.17 45.12
N GLY A 203 68.22 -16.84 44.18
CA GLY A 203 67.60 -17.51 43.06
C GLY A 203 67.31 -18.97 43.37
N ILE A 204 66.15 -19.49 42.93
CA ILE A 204 65.78 -20.91 42.99
C ILE A 204 65.40 -21.37 41.58
N GLY A 205 66.24 -22.21 40.97
CA GLY A 205 66.17 -22.58 39.55
C GLY A 205 66.59 -21.46 38.58
N THR A 206 67.18 -20.37 39.08
CA THR A 206 67.73 -19.27 38.26
C THR A 206 69.10 -18.84 38.77
N SER A 207 70.01 -18.61 37.82
CA SER A 207 71.37 -18.12 38.08
C SER A 207 71.46 -16.59 38.18
N SER A 208 70.41 -15.85 37.83
CA SER A 208 70.38 -14.38 37.88
C SER A 208 69.04 -13.88 38.48
N PRO A 209 68.87 -13.96 39.82
CA PRO A 209 67.66 -13.48 40.50
C PRO A 209 67.57 -11.93 40.49
N PRO A 210 66.55 -11.33 39.84
CA PRO A 210 66.41 -9.87 39.75
C PRO A 210 65.86 -9.22 41.03
N ALA A 211 65.40 -10.01 41.99
CA ALA A 211 64.82 -9.57 43.27
C ALA A 211 65.28 -10.51 44.42
N PRO A 212 65.19 -10.10 45.69
CA PRO A 212 65.74 -10.83 46.85
C PRO A 212 65.34 -12.31 46.98
N LEU A 213 64.18 -12.70 46.44
CA LEU A 213 63.84 -14.08 46.14
C LEU A 213 63.31 -14.15 44.70
N GLY A 214 63.89 -15.00 43.85
CA GLY A 214 63.52 -15.15 42.45
C GLY A 214 63.52 -16.62 42.00
N PHE A 215 62.62 -16.98 41.09
CA PHE A 215 62.42 -18.36 40.64
C PHE A 215 62.71 -18.56 39.14
N ALA A 216 62.92 -19.80 38.73
CA ALA A 216 62.94 -20.19 37.32
C ALA A 216 61.65 -19.77 36.58
N SER A 217 61.79 -19.27 35.34
CA SER A 217 60.68 -18.92 34.45
C SER A 217 59.96 -20.12 33.80
N ALA A 218 60.45 -21.34 34.02
CA ALA A 218 59.75 -22.57 33.62
C ALA A 218 58.40 -22.69 34.34
N ILE A 219 57.41 -23.32 33.71
CA ILE A 219 56.08 -23.55 34.31
C ILE A 219 56.11 -24.56 35.48
N GLY A 220 55.07 -24.55 36.31
CA GLY A 220 54.90 -25.37 37.51
C GLY A 220 54.96 -24.56 38.80
N GLU A 221 55.00 -25.27 39.93
CA GLU A 221 55.01 -24.69 41.28
C GLU A 221 56.24 -23.82 41.56
N LYS A 222 56.07 -22.84 42.45
CA LYS A 222 57.10 -21.89 42.88
C LYS A 222 57.25 -21.86 44.40
N ILE A 223 56.14 -21.73 45.12
CA ILE A 223 56.15 -21.68 46.59
C ILE A 223 55.08 -22.64 47.10
N SER A 224 55.53 -23.77 47.66
CA SER A 224 54.71 -24.62 48.51
C SER A 224 54.41 -23.87 49.81
N LEU A 225 53.13 -23.69 50.13
CA LEU A 225 52.66 -23.28 51.45
C LEU A 225 52.38 -24.52 52.32
N TYR A 226 51.84 -25.57 51.71
CA TYR A 226 51.73 -26.91 52.29
C TYR A 226 51.66 -27.98 51.19
N ALA A 227 51.85 -29.24 51.56
CA ALA A 227 51.72 -30.37 50.66
C ALA A 227 51.10 -31.58 51.39
N SER A 228 50.13 -32.24 50.76
CA SER A 228 49.52 -33.48 51.29
C SER A 228 50.29 -34.74 50.86
N SER A 229 51.04 -34.64 49.76
CA SER A 229 51.96 -35.68 49.26
C SER A 229 53.02 -35.04 48.35
N PRO A 230 54.12 -35.74 47.98
CA PRO A 230 55.19 -35.17 47.15
C PRO A 230 54.74 -34.61 45.79
N ASN A 231 53.59 -35.06 45.28
CA ASN A 231 52.99 -34.63 44.00
C ASN A 231 51.74 -33.75 44.18
N GLN A 232 51.43 -33.34 45.42
CA GLN A 232 50.29 -32.50 45.78
C GLN A 232 50.79 -31.35 46.64
N ILE A 233 51.26 -30.31 45.96
CA ILE A 233 51.82 -29.09 46.53
C ILE A 233 50.81 -27.97 46.28
N TYR A 234 50.55 -27.15 47.30
CA TYR A 234 49.53 -26.11 47.28
C TYR A 234 50.13 -24.78 47.74
N GLY A 235 49.76 -23.70 47.06
CA GLY A 235 50.40 -22.40 47.22
C GLY A 235 50.44 -21.60 45.93
N PHE A 236 51.65 -21.20 45.50
CA PHE A 236 51.87 -20.34 44.33
C PHE A 236 52.60 -21.07 43.20
N GLY A 237 52.00 -21.08 42.01
CA GLY A 237 52.54 -21.68 40.78
C GLY A 237 52.33 -20.79 39.55
N ILE A 238 52.92 -21.16 38.40
CA ILE A 238 52.68 -20.50 37.11
C ILE A 238 52.49 -21.50 35.96
N THR A 239 51.66 -21.16 34.98
CA THR A 239 51.61 -21.82 33.66
C THR A 239 51.85 -20.80 32.54
N ASN A 240 51.81 -21.22 31.27
CA ASN A 240 52.24 -20.40 30.12
C ASN A 240 51.66 -18.97 30.08
N PHE A 241 50.46 -18.74 30.62
CA PHE A 241 49.82 -17.42 30.69
C PHE A 241 49.07 -17.15 32.01
N GLN A 242 49.37 -17.88 33.09
CA GLN A 242 48.61 -17.80 34.34
C GLN A 242 49.54 -17.77 35.57
N LEU A 243 49.32 -16.82 36.48
CA LEU A 243 49.76 -16.91 37.88
C LEU A 243 48.66 -17.63 38.67
N GLN A 244 49.03 -18.64 39.46
CA GLN A 244 48.10 -19.51 40.17
C GLN A 244 48.29 -19.37 41.68
N ILE A 245 47.17 -19.25 42.40
CA ILE A 245 47.07 -19.41 43.85
C ILE A 245 46.02 -20.49 44.07
N HIS A 246 46.37 -21.63 44.67
CA HIS A 246 45.48 -22.79 44.72
C HIS A 246 45.68 -23.66 45.97
N THR A 247 44.61 -24.37 46.32
CA THR A 247 44.38 -25.13 47.56
C THR A 247 44.13 -26.62 47.28
N ASP A 248 44.02 -27.43 48.33
CA ASP A 248 43.91 -28.89 48.22
C ASP A 248 42.65 -29.44 47.55
N THR A 249 41.52 -28.72 47.64
CA THR A 249 40.20 -29.26 47.31
C THR A 249 39.29 -28.19 46.68
N PRO A 250 38.33 -28.56 45.81
CA PRO A 250 37.27 -27.68 45.33
C PRO A 250 36.27 -27.18 46.40
N LEU A 251 36.55 -27.42 47.69
CA LEU A 251 35.80 -26.91 48.83
C LEU A 251 36.62 -25.93 49.70
N ALA A 252 37.92 -25.81 49.45
CA ALA A 252 38.80 -24.89 50.16
C ALA A 252 38.75 -23.49 49.52
N ASP A 253 38.68 -22.45 50.36
CA ASP A 253 38.53 -21.06 49.93
C ASP A 253 39.88 -20.31 49.99
N VAL A 254 40.20 -19.52 48.96
CA VAL A 254 41.34 -18.59 48.95
C VAL A 254 40.89 -17.24 49.50
N VAL A 255 41.46 -16.82 50.64
CA VAL A 255 41.02 -15.63 51.37
C VAL A 255 42.10 -14.55 51.42
N PHE A 256 41.70 -13.31 51.19
CA PHE A 256 42.50 -12.10 51.39
C PHE A 256 41.85 -11.26 52.51
N GLY A 257 42.67 -10.66 53.37
CA GLY A 257 42.19 -9.91 54.52
C GLY A 257 43.33 -9.36 55.39
N SER A 258 42.97 -8.80 56.54
CA SER A 258 43.92 -8.28 57.54
C SER A 258 43.65 -8.86 58.93
N GLY A 259 44.71 -9.17 59.69
CA GLY A 259 44.60 -9.78 61.01
C GLY A 259 45.57 -10.96 61.19
N THR A 260 45.19 -11.92 62.03
CA THR A 260 45.93 -13.19 62.23
C THR A 260 45.21 -14.34 61.54
N SER A 261 45.89 -15.48 61.34
CA SER A 261 45.28 -16.69 60.75
C SER A 261 44.07 -17.23 61.52
N THR A 262 43.97 -16.96 62.82
CA THR A 262 42.85 -17.33 63.70
C THR A 262 41.79 -16.24 63.86
N ASN A 263 42.04 -15.02 63.36
CA ASN A 263 41.14 -13.87 63.46
C ASN A 263 41.38 -12.93 62.27
N LEU A 264 41.03 -13.43 61.07
CA LEU A 264 41.22 -12.73 59.81
C LEU A 264 39.99 -11.90 59.47
N THR A 265 40.17 -10.58 59.34
CA THR A 265 39.14 -9.69 58.79
C THR A 265 39.16 -9.82 57.27
N GLU A 266 38.30 -10.68 56.74
CA GLU A 266 38.24 -11.00 55.32
C GLU A 266 37.75 -9.81 54.49
N THR A 267 38.57 -9.36 53.56
CA THR A 267 38.20 -8.32 52.58
C THR A 267 37.75 -8.95 51.26
N MET A 268 38.28 -10.11 50.89
CA MET A 268 37.90 -10.88 49.71
C MET A 268 38.07 -12.39 49.94
N ARG A 269 37.18 -13.20 49.40
CA ARG A 269 37.20 -14.66 49.43
C ARG A 269 36.89 -15.20 48.04
N ILE A 270 37.68 -16.13 47.52
CA ILE A 270 37.34 -16.93 46.34
C ILE A 270 37.06 -18.34 46.84
N LYS A 271 35.81 -18.79 46.77
CA LYS A 271 35.45 -20.13 47.23
C LYS A 271 35.88 -21.20 46.22
N GLY A 272 36.11 -22.42 46.70
CA GLY A 272 36.51 -23.55 45.86
C GLY A 272 35.52 -23.91 44.74
N ASN A 273 34.24 -23.50 44.86
CA ASN A 273 33.22 -23.61 43.82
C ASN A 273 33.23 -22.47 42.77
N GLY A 274 34.17 -21.52 42.87
CA GLY A 274 34.30 -20.36 41.98
C GLY A 274 33.62 -19.06 42.48
N ASN A 275 32.85 -19.09 43.57
CA ASN A 275 32.14 -17.91 44.06
C ASN A 275 33.09 -16.89 44.71
N VAL A 276 33.13 -15.66 44.17
CA VAL A 276 33.96 -14.55 44.69
C VAL A 276 33.14 -13.65 45.61
N GLY A 277 33.52 -13.58 46.89
CA GLY A 277 33.03 -12.63 47.86
C GLY A 277 33.98 -11.45 48.04
N ILE A 278 33.44 -10.23 48.16
CA ILE A 278 34.19 -9.05 48.63
C ILE A 278 33.38 -8.43 49.78
N GLY A 279 34.00 -8.32 50.96
CA GLY A 279 33.30 -7.97 52.21
C GLY A 279 32.27 -9.01 52.70
N THR A 280 32.28 -10.24 52.15
CA THR A 280 31.47 -11.39 52.64
C THR A 280 32.30 -12.66 52.71
N THR A 281 32.08 -13.41 53.79
CA THR A 281 32.61 -14.76 54.04
C THR A 281 31.77 -15.86 53.37
N TRP A 282 30.56 -15.51 52.88
CA TRP A 282 29.60 -16.43 52.26
C TRP A 282 29.04 -15.86 50.95
N PRO A 283 29.84 -15.82 49.86
CA PRO A 283 29.33 -15.52 48.53
C PRO A 283 28.45 -16.68 48.00
N SER A 284 27.16 -16.42 47.78
CA SER A 284 26.23 -17.36 47.14
C SER A 284 26.36 -17.37 45.61
N ASN A 285 26.83 -16.25 45.04
CA ASN A 285 26.89 -16.00 43.61
C ASN A 285 28.36 -15.98 43.12
N THR A 286 28.57 -16.10 41.81
CA THR A 286 29.91 -16.08 41.17
C THR A 286 30.72 -14.83 41.52
N LEU A 287 30.07 -13.68 41.70
CA LEU A 287 30.63 -12.50 42.34
C LEU A 287 29.57 -11.85 43.24
N GLN A 288 29.92 -11.54 44.49
CA GLN A 288 29.07 -10.87 45.48
C GLN A 288 29.89 -9.86 46.29
N ILE A 289 29.48 -8.59 46.26
CA ILE A 289 30.09 -7.52 47.04
C ILE A 289 29.09 -7.03 48.09
N ASN A 290 29.45 -7.12 49.37
CA ASN A 290 28.46 -7.19 50.45
C ASN A 290 28.29 -5.89 51.26
N THR A 291 29.28 -4.99 51.26
CA THR A 291 29.18 -3.69 51.94
C THR A 291 29.85 -2.58 51.13
N ASN A 292 29.10 -1.50 50.90
CA ASN A 292 29.54 -0.20 50.36
C ASN A 292 30.56 -0.23 49.20
N PHE A 293 30.11 -0.56 47.99
CA PHE A 293 30.83 -0.22 46.75
C PHE A 293 30.73 1.29 46.48
N ALA A 294 31.39 2.08 47.32
CA ALA A 294 31.35 3.54 47.31
C ALA A 294 32.29 4.11 46.23
N LEU A 295 31.82 4.19 44.99
CA LEU A 295 32.53 4.89 43.93
C LEU A 295 32.63 6.38 44.25
N ALA A 296 33.85 6.91 44.29
CA ALA A 296 34.14 8.33 44.55
C ALA A 296 33.48 9.31 43.56
N ASN A 297 32.99 8.82 42.40
CA ASN A 297 32.27 9.60 41.39
C ASN A 297 30.98 8.90 40.87
N GLY A 298 30.35 8.04 41.68
CA GLY A 298 28.98 7.54 41.46
C GLY A 298 28.79 6.34 40.52
N TYR A 299 27.55 5.82 40.52
CA TYR A 299 27.00 4.71 39.72
C TYR A 299 27.68 3.34 39.84
N ALA A 300 27.24 2.56 40.84
CA ALA A 300 27.58 1.14 40.99
C ALA A 300 26.34 0.25 40.90
N LEU A 301 26.50 -0.93 40.31
CA LEU A 301 25.45 -1.93 40.13
C LEU A 301 25.36 -2.85 41.37
N ASN A 302 24.14 -3.07 41.88
CA ASN A 302 23.85 -3.97 43.00
C ASN A 302 22.94 -5.11 42.54
N VAL A 303 23.44 -6.34 42.57
CA VAL A 303 22.71 -7.58 42.26
C VAL A 303 22.74 -8.46 43.51
N ASN A 304 21.61 -8.56 44.21
CA ASN A 304 21.57 -9.23 45.52
C ASN A 304 20.16 -9.77 45.83
N GLN A 305 19.98 -11.08 45.70
CA GLN A 305 19.36 -12.01 46.67
C GLN A 305 19.19 -13.39 46.00
N ALA A 306 19.49 -14.47 46.71
CA ALA A 306 19.74 -15.80 46.12
C ALA A 306 18.48 -16.69 45.96
N SER A 307 17.38 -16.17 45.39
CA SER A 307 16.13 -16.96 45.24
C SER A 307 15.23 -16.62 44.04
N TYR A 308 15.54 -15.57 43.28
CA TYR A 308 14.90 -15.25 41.99
C TYR A 308 15.96 -14.74 41.01
N GLY A 309 15.65 -14.70 39.71
CA GLY A 309 16.58 -14.33 38.63
C GLY A 309 17.28 -12.97 38.84
N GLU A 310 18.41 -12.76 38.16
CA GLU A 310 19.32 -11.64 38.44
C GLU A 310 18.62 -10.28 38.34
N ASN A 311 18.50 -9.57 39.47
CA ASN A 311 17.77 -8.31 39.57
C ASN A 311 18.71 -7.12 39.80
N ILE A 312 18.58 -6.08 38.99
CA ILE A 312 19.24 -4.77 39.18
C ILE A 312 18.45 -3.94 40.21
N GLN A 313 18.75 -4.11 41.51
CA GLN A 313 18.04 -3.38 42.57
C GLN A 313 18.78 -2.13 43.05
N ILE A 314 18.46 -0.98 42.43
CA ILE A 314 18.84 0.35 42.93
C ILE A 314 17.90 0.75 44.09
N ASN A 315 18.05 0.08 45.24
CA ASN A 315 17.11 0.23 46.35
C ASN A 315 17.62 1.16 47.47
N ARG A 316 16.70 1.87 48.12
CA ARG A 316 16.93 2.78 49.26
C ARG A 316 16.25 2.23 50.53
N PRO A 317 16.52 2.79 51.73
CA PRO A 317 15.81 2.39 52.94
C PRO A 317 14.28 2.52 52.83
N ALA A 318 13.57 1.62 53.51
CA ALA A 318 12.12 1.54 53.49
C ALA A 318 11.43 2.85 53.89
N GLY A 319 10.28 3.14 53.28
CA GLY A 319 9.47 4.33 53.58
C GLY A 319 9.77 5.57 52.72
N SER A 320 10.68 5.49 51.75
CA SER A 320 10.89 6.56 50.75
C SER A 320 10.74 6.01 49.32
N GLY A 321 9.88 6.65 48.51
CA GLY A 321 9.56 6.19 47.15
C GLY A 321 10.75 6.33 46.19
N GLY A 322 11.01 5.29 45.40
CA GLY A 322 12.10 5.21 44.44
C GLY A 322 11.76 4.31 43.25
N LEU A 323 12.48 4.49 42.15
CA LEU A 323 12.22 3.81 40.87
C LEU A 323 13.08 2.53 40.76
N GLY A 324 12.45 1.36 40.77
CA GLY A 324 13.11 0.09 40.44
C GLY A 324 13.22 -0.12 38.92
N LEU A 325 14.33 -0.70 38.47
CA LEU A 325 14.58 -1.09 37.07
C LEU A 325 14.96 -2.57 37.02
N VAL A 326 13.96 -3.46 37.01
CA VAL A 326 14.21 -4.90 36.84
C VAL A 326 14.42 -5.20 35.37
N LEU A 327 15.52 -5.87 35.02
CA LEU A 327 15.74 -6.52 33.73
C LEU A 327 15.76 -8.03 34.01
N ASP A 328 14.97 -8.83 33.29
CA ASP A 328 14.80 -10.26 33.53
C ASP A 328 15.37 -11.09 32.36
N ASP A 329 15.94 -12.27 32.64
CA ASP A 329 16.49 -13.18 31.61
C ASP A 329 15.64 -14.45 31.51
N ALA A 330 15.43 -14.91 30.27
CA ALA A 330 14.28 -15.74 29.92
C ALA A 330 14.51 -17.24 30.15
N ALA A 331 13.88 -17.79 31.20
CA ALA A 331 13.56 -19.20 31.24
C ALA A 331 12.56 -19.54 30.12
N ALA A 332 12.93 -20.47 29.23
CA ALA A 332 12.15 -20.78 28.03
C ALA A 332 10.80 -21.42 28.37
N GLY A 333 9.71 -20.65 28.29
CA GLY A 333 8.34 -21.16 28.38
C GLY A 333 7.29 -20.16 28.90
N ASP A 334 7.69 -19.11 29.61
CA ASP A 334 6.75 -18.10 30.13
C ASP A 334 6.64 -16.88 29.19
N SER A 335 5.41 -16.55 28.78
CA SER A 335 5.09 -15.37 27.96
C SER A 335 4.78 -14.11 28.80
N SER A 336 4.92 -14.18 30.12
CA SER A 336 4.50 -13.15 31.08
C SER A 336 5.64 -12.25 31.58
N THR A 337 6.90 -12.61 31.36
CA THR A 337 8.06 -11.93 31.95
C THR A 337 8.42 -10.61 31.25
N SER A 338 9.11 -9.74 31.98
CA SER A 338 9.29 -8.33 31.64
C SER A 338 10.77 -7.97 31.52
N LEU A 339 11.20 -7.68 30.29
CA LEU A 339 12.54 -7.23 29.89
C LEU A 339 12.93 -5.87 30.51
N LEU A 340 11.97 -5.02 30.85
CA LEU A 340 12.12 -3.93 31.81
C LEU A 340 10.86 -3.86 32.69
N LEU A 341 10.99 -3.79 34.02
CA LEU A 341 9.84 -3.69 34.92
C LEU A 341 10.06 -2.67 36.06
N VAL A 342 9.10 -1.76 36.17
CA VAL A 342 9.02 -0.67 37.15
C VAL A 342 7.75 -0.88 37.98
N ARG A 343 7.91 -0.95 39.30
CA ARG A 343 6.80 -1.12 40.25
C ARG A 343 6.86 -0.06 41.34
N ASN A 344 5.69 0.31 41.87
CA ASN A 344 5.60 0.89 43.21
C ASN A 344 5.57 -0.25 44.24
N ASN A 345 5.87 0.03 45.51
CA ASN A 345 6.01 -1.00 46.56
C ASN A 345 5.27 -0.63 47.87
N THR A 346 4.30 0.30 47.82
CA THR A 346 3.62 0.85 49.00
C THR A 346 2.28 0.17 49.35
N ALA A 347 1.95 -0.98 48.75
CA ALA A 347 0.69 -1.69 48.99
C ALA A 347 0.93 -3.06 49.66
N PRO A 348 0.27 -3.35 50.81
CA PRO A 348 0.43 -4.64 51.47
C PRO A 348 -0.36 -5.74 50.75
N ASN A 349 0.37 -6.74 50.26
CA ASN A 349 -0.08 -8.12 49.98
C ASN A 349 -1.50 -8.29 49.39
N ASN A 350 -1.72 -7.92 48.12
CA ASN A 350 -2.85 -8.43 47.34
C ASN A 350 -2.57 -8.43 45.83
N GLY A 351 -2.33 -9.61 45.26
CA GLY A 351 -2.17 -9.85 43.82
C GLY A 351 -0.82 -9.42 43.21
N ALA A 352 -0.24 -10.25 42.34
CA ALA A 352 1.06 -10.01 41.71
C ALA A 352 1.11 -8.81 40.74
N ASN A 353 -0.06 -8.26 40.39
CA ASN A 353 -0.25 -7.29 39.32
C ASN A 353 -0.51 -5.86 39.83
N ALA A 354 -0.95 -5.67 41.07
CA ALA A 354 -1.59 -4.45 41.56
C ALA A 354 -0.65 -3.23 41.79
N ASN A 355 0.62 -3.32 41.39
CA ASN A 355 1.64 -2.29 41.67
C ASN A 355 2.62 -2.03 40.51
N THR A 356 2.37 -2.60 39.32
CA THR A 356 3.16 -2.31 38.11
C THR A 356 2.88 -0.90 37.63
N LEU A 357 3.93 -0.05 37.55
CA LEU A 357 3.86 1.30 36.99
C LEU A 357 4.23 1.30 35.51
N MET A 358 5.22 0.51 35.11
CA MET A 358 5.62 0.31 33.72
C MET A 358 6.24 -1.07 33.53
N THR A 359 6.02 -1.69 32.38
CA THR A 359 6.71 -2.90 31.91
C THR A 359 7.14 -2.71 30.46
N VAL A 360 8.13 -3.48 30.03
CA VAL A 360 8.46 -3.79 28.63
C VAL A 360 8.62 -5.31 28.59
N GLN A 361 7.83 -6.01 27.79
CA GLN A 361 7.94 -7.46 27.63
C GLN A 361 9.06 -7.84 26.65
N ALA A 362 9.50 -9.11 26.67
CA ALA A 362 10.50 -9.63 25.74
C ALA A 362 10.10 -9.47 24.25
N GLY A 363 8.79 -9.42 23.94
CA GLY A 363 8.27 -9.11 22.60
C GLY A 363 8.26 -7.62 22.21
N GLY A 364 8.83 -6.73 23.04
CA GLY A 364 8.85 -5.27 22.81
C GLY A 364 7.60 -4.50 23.25
N ASN A 365 6.59 -5.19 23.82
CA ASN A 365 5.36 -4.55 24.28
C ASN A 365 5.57 -3.74 25.57
N VAL A 366 5.43 -2.41 25.50
CA VAL A 366 5.52 -1.50 26.64
C VAL A 366 4.16 -1.35 27.32
N GLY A 367 4.05 -1.70 28.60
CA GLY A 367 2.90 -1.40 29.45
C GLY A 367 3.17 -0.21 30.37
N ILE A 368 2.18 0.63 30.64
CA ILE A 368 2.20 1.65 31.71
C ILE A 368 0.92 1.47 32.52
N SER A 369 1.04 1.17 33.81
CA SER A 369 -0.05 0.63 34.64
C SER A 369 -0.77 -0.60 34.05
N SER A 370 -0.10 -1.33 33.15
CA SER A 370 -0.55 -2.59 32.54
C SER A 370 0.52 -3.66 32.77
N PRO A 371 0.21 -4.79 33.45
CA PRO A 371 1.19 -5.84 33.74
C PRO A 371 1.40 -6.82 32.59
N SER A 372 0.55 -6.79 31.56
CA SER A 372 0.56 -7.76 30.45
C SER A 372 0.16 -7.09 29.12
N PRO A 373 0.94 -6.10 28.65
CA PRO A 373 0.58 -5.28 27.49
C PRO A 373 0.42 -6.11 26.21
N GLN A 374 -0.74 -5.99 25.57
CA GLN A 374 -1.08 -6.71 24.34
C GLN A 374 -0.59 -6.00 23.06
N ARG A 375 0.14 -4.87 23.21
CA ARG A 375 0.58 -3.99 22.11
C ARG A 375 1.92 -3.33 22.44
N LEU A 376 2.61 -2.84 21.41
CA LEU A 376 3.92 -2.16 21.51
C LEU A 376 3.93 -0.99 22.51
N LEU A 377 2.80 -0.29 22.68
CA LEU A 377 2.56 0.58 23.82
C LEU A 377 1.10 0.44 24.28
N GLN A 378 0.90 0.18 25.57
CA GLN A 378 -0.41 0.13 26.23
C GLN A 378 -0.32 0.87 27.57
N VAL A 379 -1.05 1.98 27.69
CA VAL A 379 -1.35 2.58 29.00
C VAL A 379 -2.64 1.94 29.52
N GLY A 380 -2.69 1.61 30.81
CA GLY A 380 -3.86 1.03 31.49
C GLY A 380 -4.01 -0.48 31.40
N ASP A 381 -4.45 -1.10 32.49
CA ASP A 381 -4.79 -2.53 32.58
C ASP A 381 -6.28 -2.73 32.31
N GLN A 382 -6.59 -3.35 31.16
CA GLN A 382 -7.95 -3.71 30.74
C GLN A 382 -8.73 -4.58 31.74
N SER A 383 -8.05 -5.23 32.71
CA SER A 383 -8.66 -6.06 33.75
C SER A 383 -8.94 -5.31 35.06
N VAL A 384 -8.44 -4.08 35.24
CA VAL A 384 -8.54 -3.31 36.49
C VAL A 384 -9.44 -2.08 36.31
N ILE A 385 -10.47 -1.99 37.16
CA ILE A 385 -11.44 -0.88 37.15
C ILE A 385 -10.72 0.44 37.47
N GLY A 386 -10.86 1.46 36.61
CA GLY A 386 -10.18 2.75 36.80
C GLY A 386 -8.73 2.75 36.34
N SER A 387 -8.22 1.67 35.74
CA SER A 387 -6.93 1.63 35.04
C SER A 387 -7.13 1.88 33.54
N GLU A 388 -8.01 2.82 33.17
CA GLU A 388 -8.22 3.18 31.77
C GLU A 388 -7.01 3.95 31.21
N GLY A 389 -6.63 3.63 29.96
CA GLY A 389 -5.43 4.16 29.31
C GLY A 389 -5.55 5.61 28.86
N LEU A 390 -5.55 6.54 29.82
CA LEU A 390 -5.76 7.98 29.58
C LEU A 390 -4.43 8.74 29.49
N MET A 391 -3.99 9.08 28.27
CA MET A 391 -2.95 10.10 28.06
C MET A 391 -3.56 11.50 28.26
N ARG A 392 -3.60 11.95 29.52
CA ARG A 392 -4.11 13.28 29.90
C ARG A 392 -3.00 14.33 29.87
N PHE A 393 -3.10 15.30 28.96
CA PHE A 393 -2.32 16.54 29.03
C PHE A 393 -3.20 17.67 29.57
N ALA A 394 -2.80 18.26 30.70
CA ALA A 394 -3.57 19.33 31.35
C ALA A 394 -2.70 20.58 31.56
N SER A 395 -3.15 21.72 31.03
CA SER A 395 -2.60 23.03 31.41
C SER A 395 -3.36 23.57 32.62
N ARG A 396 -2.66 24.26 33.54
CA ARG A 396 -3.29 24.83 34.75
C ARG A 396 -2.88 26.29 34.92
N SER A 397 -3.78 27.21 34.61
CA SER A 397 -3.60 28.62 34.94
C SER A 397 -3.77 28.83 36.45
N PRO A 398 -2.99 29.73 37.09
CA PRO A 398 -3.30 30.24 38.43
C PRO A 398 -4.69 30.90 38.52
N PHE A 399 -5.24 31.33 37.39
CA PHE A 399 -6.50 32.09 37.28
C PHE A 399 -7.70 31.22 36.89
N GLY A 400 -7.66 29.92 37.16
CA GLY A 400 -8.82 29.01 37.07
C GLY A 400 -9.09 28.36 35.71
N ALA A 401 -8.61 28.94 34.60
CA ALA A 401 -8.70 28.31 33.28
C ALA A 401 -7.74 27.11 33.15
N ALA A 402 -8.24 25.96 32.71
CA ALA A 402 -7.47 24.76 32.44
C ALA A 402 -7.97 24.06 31.16
N ARG A 403 -7.06 23.76 30.23
CA ARG A 403 -7.35 22.92 29.05
C ARG A 403 -6.92 21.50 29.33
N ILE A 404 -7.82 20.57 29.09
CA ILE A 404 -7.61 19.13 29.25
C ILE A 404 -7.71 18.47 27.87
N TRP A 405 -6.67 17.76 27.50
CA TRP A 405 -6.61 16.87 26.34
C TRP A 405 -6.59 15.45 26.86
N ASP A 406 -7.59 14.65 26.49
CA ASP A 406 -7.78 13.28 26.98
C ASP A 406 -7.81 12.31 25.80
N VAL A 407 -6.94 11.30 25.83
CA VAL A 407 -6.85 10.24 24.80
C VAL A 407 -6.91 8.89 25.50
N GLY A 408 -7.92 8.08 25.22
CA GLY A 408 -8.25 6.84 25.94
C GLY A 408 -9.63 6.33 25.55
N VAL A 409 -10.18 5.30 26.21
CA VAL A 409 -11.54 4.79 25.94
C VAL A 409 -12.28 4.46 27.25
N PRO A 410 -13.55 4.89 27.44
CA PRO A 410 -14.33 4.58 28.64
C PRO A 410 -14.72 3.10 28.76
N ARG A 411 -14.96 2.66 30.00
CA ARG A 411 -15.12 1.24 30.37
C ARG A 411 -16.52 0.65 30.18
N ASP A 412 -17.59 1.45 30.29
CA ASP A 412 -18.97 0.99 30.10
C ASP A 412 -19.92 2.10 29.60
N THR A 413 -21.12 1.70 29.18
CA THR A 413 -22.14 2.58 28.58
C THR A 413 -22.93 3.43 29.58
N ASN A 414 -22.71 3.24 30.89
CA ASN A 414 -23.64 3.69 31.93
C ASN A 414 -23.05 4.80 32.82
N SER A 415 -21.76 5.12 32.66
CA SER A 415 -21.13 6.24 33.35
C SER A 415 -21.63 7.59 32.83
N THR A 416 -22.60 8.20 33.52
CA THR A 416 -23.14 9.54 33.22
C THR A 416 -22.15 10.70 33.41
N ALA A 417 -20.90 10.41 33.80
CA ALA A 417 -19.77 11.34 33.80
C ALA A 417 -18.65 10.95 32.81
N GLY A 418 -18.76 9.79 32.14
CA GLY A 418 -17.71 9.16 31.32
C GLY A 418 -17.85 9.44 29.83
N LYS A 419 -17.53 10.67 29.41
CA LYS A 419 -17.50 11.17 28.03
C LYS A 419 -17.00 10.12 26.98
N PHE A 420 -17.88 9.71 26.05
CA PHE A 420 -17.83 8.53 25.14
C PHE A 420 -16.77 8.52 24.01
N TYR A 421 -15.55 9.00 24.24
CA TYR A 421 -14.63 9.36 23.16
C TYR A 421 -13.29 8.61 23.21
N SER A 422 -12.70 8.43 22.03
CA SER A 422 -11.30 8.00 21.83
C SER A 422 -10.30 9.15 22.01
N PHE A 423 -10.75 10.39 21.78
CA PHE A 423 -9.98 11.63 21.89
C PHE A 423 -10.89 12.82 22.25
N VAL A 424 -10.45 13.71 23.13
CA VAL A 424 -11.18 14.91 23.60
C VAL A 424 -10.25 16.10 23.79
N ILE A 425 -10.74 17.30 23.43
CA ILE A 425 -10.25 18.59 23.93
C ILE A 425 -11.40 19.31 24.65
N GLN A 426 -11.19 19.71 25.90
CA GLN A 426 -12.16 20.48 26.68
C GLN A 426 -11.49 21.59 27.51
N ASP A 427 -12.07 22.79 27.46
CA ASP A 427 -11.87 23.86 28.44
C ASP A 427 -12.73 23.61 29.69
N THR A 428 -12.15 23.73 30.89
CA THR A 428 -12.92 23.64 32.14
C THR A 428 -13.85 24.84 32.29
N GLY A 429 -15.15 24.59 32.24
CA GLY A 429 -16.21 25.60 32.39
C GLY A 429 -17.21 25.66 31.23
N GLN A 430 -16.92 25.03 30.08
CA GLN A 430 -17.89 24.87 29.00
C GLN A 430 -18.60 23.50 29.08
N PRO A 431 -19.90 23.41 28.76
CA PRO A 431 -20.66 22.16 28.84
C PRO A 431 -20.21 21.15 27.78
N ASP A 432 -20.07 21.61 26.53
CA ASP A 432 -19.69 20.78 25.40
C ASP A 432 -18.17 20.64 25.22
N GLY A 433 -17.77 19.61 24.48
CA GLY A 433 -16.37 19.44 24.06
C GLY A 433 -16.06 20.32 22.85
N GLU A 434 -14.91 21.01 22.88
CA GLU A 434 -14.45 21.85 21.77
C GLU A 434 -14.15 20.96 20.55
N PHE A 435 -13.55 19.79 20.79
CA PHE A 435 -13.34 18.72 19.81
C PHE A 435 -13.45 17.35 20.49
N VAL A 436 -14.13 16.38 19.85
CA VAL A 436 -14.25 14.99 20.31
C VAL A 436 -14.17 14.00 19.14
N ILE A 437 -13.75 12.76 19.40
CA ILE A 437 -13.91 11.64 18.45
C ILE A 437 -14.56 10.47 19.18
N ARG A 438 -15.75 10.04 18.78
CA ARG A 438 -16.46 8.89 19.39
C ARG A 438 -15.68 7.60 19.21
N TRP A 439 -15.65 6.77 20.26
CA TRP A 439 -15.06 5.42 20.19
C TRP A 439 -15.96 4.43 19.45
N ASP A 440 -17.27 4.50 19.70
CA ASP A 440 -18.26 3.53 19.23
C ASP A 440 -18.64 3.71 17.75
N THR A 441 -18.72 4.96 17.28
CA THR A 441 -19.04 5.28 15.87
C THR A 441 -17.86 5.77 15.04
N GLY A 442 -16.75 6.16 15.67
CA GLY A 442 -15.63 6.86 15.01
C GLY A 442 -15.92 8.30 14.61
N TYR A 443 -17.10 8.85 14.96
CA TYR A 443 -17.55 10.16 14.51
C TYR A 443 -16.82 11.31 15.22
N VAL A 444 -16.40 12.31 14.44
CA VAL A 444 -15.74 13.53 14.93
C VAL A 444 -16.80 14.59 15.25
N GLY A 445 -16.81 15.09 16.49
CA GLY A 445 -17.65 16.20 16.93
C GLY A 445 -16.82 17.45 17.18
N ILE A 446 -17.30 18.61 16.74
CA ILE A 446 -16.69 19.92 17.03
C ILE A 446 -17.78 20.81 17.64
N GLY A 447 -17.57 21.29 18.87
CA GLY A 447 -18.61 21.99 19.66
C GLY A 447 -19.81 21.11 20.06
N THR A 448 -19.77 19.80 19.81
CA THR A 448 -20.82 18.83 20.18
C THR A 448 -20.23 17.63 20.89
N THR A 449 -20.92 17.17 21.94
CA THR A 449 -20.62 15.93 22.65
C THR A 449 -21.31 14.70 22.04
N ASN A 450 -22.32 14.86 21.19
CA ASN A 450 -23.04 13.73 20.61
C ASN A 450 -23.11 13.86 19.08
N PRO A 451 -21.97 13.75 18.37
CA PRO A 451 -21.95 13.84 16.92
C PRO A 451 -22.84 12.74 16.29
N ALA A 452 -23.69 13.14 15.35
CA ALA A 452 -24.67 12.29 14.69
C ALA A 452 -24.21 11.73 13.33
N ALA A 453 -23.11 12.24 12.78
CA ALA A 453 -22.49 11.83 11.52
C ALA A 453 -20.95 11.83 11.62
N ASN A 454 -20.25 11.25 10.64
CA ASN A 454 -18.79 11.09 10.61
C ASN A 454 -18.00 12.36 10.97
N LEU A 455 -18.50 13.54 10.57
CA LEU A 455 -18.09 14.84 11.06
C LEU A 455 -19.36 15.65 11.36
N ASP A 456 -19.48 16.15 12.59
CA ASP A 456 -20.59 16.96 13.07
C ASP A 456 -20.03 18.22 13.75
N VAL A 457 -20.51 19.40 13.35
CA VAL A 457 -20.00 20.69 13.83
C VAL A 457 -21.16 21.55 14.30
N ASN A 458 -21.29 21.66 15.62
CA ASN A 458 -22.25 22.53 16.28
C ASN A 458 -21.70 23.96 16.34
N GLY A 459 -21.62 24.61 15.16
CA GLY A 459 -21.03 25.93 14.98
C GLY A 459 -20.87 26.32 13.52
N VAL A 460 -20.29 27.49 13.26
CA VAL A 460 -20.04 27.98 11.89
C VAL A 460 -18.70 27.46 11.37
N ILE A 461 -18.72 26.68 10.28
CA ILE A 461 -17.51 26.21 9.59
C ILE A 461 -17.01 27.29 8.63
N HIS A 462 -15.80 27.82 8.88
CA HIS A 462 -15.07 28.64 7.91
C HIS A 462 -14.01 27.77 7.21
N ALA A 463 -14.29 27.36 5.97
CA ALA A 463 -13.36 26.58 5.13
C ALA A 463 -13.05 27.34 3.83
N THR A 464 -11.80 27.28 3.37
CA THR A 464 -11.37 27.88 2.08
C THR A 464 -11.83 27.05 0.88
N SER A 465 -11.97 25.74 1.05
CA SER A 465 -12.59 24.80 0.11
C SER A 465 -12.87 23.47 0.82
N PHE A 466 -13.90 22.74 0.38
CA PHE A 466 -14.05 21.32 0.68
C PHE A 466 -13.60 20.51 -0.55
N GLN A 467 -12.82 19.44 -0.35
CA GLN A 467 -12.44 18.50 -1.41
C GLN A 467 -12.51 17.06 -0.90
N GLY A 468 -13.12 16.20 -1.70
CA GLY A 468 -13.27 14.77 -1.46
C GLY A 468 -14.30 14.18 -2.43
N ASN A 469 -14.43 12.85 -2.46
CA ASN A 469 -15.42 12.17 -3.31
C ASN A 469 -16.87 12.27 -2.76
N GLY A 470 -17.09 13.04 -1.70
CA GLY A 470 -18.41 13.45 -1.26
C GLY A 470 -18.92 14.59 -2.14
N VAL A 471 -20.08 14.37 -2.76
CA VAL A 471 -20.87 15.38 -3.49
C VAL A 471 -20.96 16.66 -2.64
N LEU A 472 -20.84 17.84 -3.27
CA LEU A 472 -21.19 19.13 -2.65
C LEU A 472 -22.54 18.95 -1.94
N PRO A 473 -22.64 19.09 -0.61
CA PRO A 473 -23.83 18.66 0.12
C PRO A 473 -25.04 19.42 -0.40
N ASN A 474 -25.90 18.70 -1.13
CA ASN A 474 -27.05 19.26 -1.81
C ASN A 474 -27.84 20.11 -0.82
N GLN A 475 -28.14 21.36 -1.15
CA GLN A 475 -28.85 22.23 -0.23
C GLN A 475 -30.28 21.70 -0.04
N LEU A 476 -30.51 21.10 1.13
CA LEU A 476 -31.76 20.48 1.51
C LEU A 476 -32.82 21.57 1.66
N ASN A 477 -33.72 21.66 0.69
CA ASN A 477 -34.69 22.74 0.60
C ASN A 477 -36.12 22.20 0.65
N GLY A 478 -36.80 22.48 1.76
CA GLY A 478 -38.23 22.21 1.94
C GLY A 478 -39.15 23.31 1.39
N ALA A 479 -38.62 24.47 1.02
CA ALA A 479 -39.41 25.58 0.49
C ALA A 479 -39.85 25.30 -0.96
N ALA A 480 -41.10 25.68 -1.28
CA ALA A 480 -41.67 25.51 -2.61
C ALA A 480 -41.09 26.47 -3.68
N SER A 481 -40.19 27.38 -3.32
CA SER A 481 -39.46 28.25 -4.25
C SER A 481 -38.08 28.60 -3.70
N ILE A 482 -37.07 28.63 -4.58
CA ILE A 482 -35.68 29.04 -4.29
C ILE A 482 -35.03 29.63 -5.53
N VAL A 483 -34.15 30.62 -5.35
CA VAL A 483 -33.26 31.12 -6.40
C VAL A 483 -31.91 30.41 -6.29
N ALA A 484 -31.61 29.57 -7.28
CA ALA A 484 -30.35 28.84 -7.37
C ALA A 484 -29.15 29.80 -7.48
N GLN A 485 -28.05 29.41 -6.83
CA GLN A 485 -26.74 30.02 -7.03
C GLN A 485 -25.94 29.21 -8.06
N ALA A 486 -24.98 29.84 -8.71
CA ALA A 486 -24.09 29.17 -9.64
C ALA A 486 -23.22 28.11 -8.94
N ASN A 487 -23.05 26.96 -9.60
CA ASN A 487 -22.27 25.82 -9.15
C ASN A 487 -22.76 25.22 -7.82
N GLN A 488 -24.09 25.11 -7.68
CA GLN A 488 -24.76 24.48 -6.53
C GLN A 488 -25.70 23.35 -6.95
N ALA A 489 -25.93 22.44 -6.01
CA ALA A 489 -26.88 21.34 -6.11
C ALA A 489 -27.95 21.47 -5.01
N TYR A 490 -29.20 21.09 -5.31
CA TYR A 490 -30.36 21.28 -4.44
C TYR A 490 -31.14 19.96 -4.25
N ASP A 491 -31.35 19.55 -3.00
CA ASP A 491 -32.19 18.40 -2.63
C ASP A 491 -33.55 18.91 -2.18
N LEU A 492 -34.51 18.84 -3.09
CA LEU A 492 -35.81 19.49 -2.96
C LEU A 492 -36.78 18.54 -2.26
N THR A 493 -37.09 18.80 -0.99
CA THR A 493 -37.89 17.92 -0.12
C THR A 493 -39.36 18.31 0.00
N SER A 494 -39.79 19.36 -0.69
CA SER A 494 -41.13 19.92 -0.55
C SER A 494 -42.27 18.97 -0.97
N ALA A 495 -43.39 19.01 -0.24
CA ALA A 495 -44.57 18.22 -0.54
C ALA A 495 -45.42 18.80 -1.70
N SER A 496 -45.29 20.10 -1.95
CA SER A 496 -45.73 20.79 -3.18
C SER A 496 -44.55 20.96 -4.14
N THR A 497 -44.81 21.19 -5.43
CA THR A 497 -43.75 21.32 -6.44
C THR A 497 -42.77 22.45 -6.10
N ALA A 498 -41.47 22.11 -6.05
CA ALA A 498 -40.41 23.06 -5.71
C ALA A 498 -39.88 23.77 -6.96
N ILE A 499 -40.05 25.10 -7.01
CA ILE A 499 -39.60 25.95 -8.11
C ILE A 499 -38.15 26.39 -7.85
N VAL A 500 -37.26 26.13 -8.81
CA VAL A 500 -35.85 26.53 -8.76
C VAL A 500 -35.57 27.55 -9.85
N THR A 501 -35.63 28.83 -9.50
CA THR A 501 -35.28 29.93 -10.41
C THR A 501 -33.76 29.97 -10.61
N LEU A 502 -33.30 29.99 -11.84
CA LEU A 502 -31.88 29.99 -12.18
C LEU A 502 -31.15 31.28 -11.74
N PRO A 503 -29.81 31.28 -11.62
CA PRO A 503 -29.03 32.50 -11.40
C PRO A 503 -29.34 33.54 -12.48
N SER A 504 -29.57 34.80 -12.10
CA SER A 504 -29.88 35.89 -13.05
C SER A 504 -28.67 36.37 -13.86
N SER A 505 -27.46 36.21 -13.32
CA SER A 505 -26.18 36.62 -13.95
C SER A 505 -25.12 35.49 -13.92
N PRO A 506 -25.32 34.38 -14.64
CA PRO A 506 -24.38 33.25 -14.69
C PRO A 506 -23.22 33.49 -15.68
N ASN A 507 -22.09 32.85 -15.42
CA ASN A 507 -20.89 32.83 -16.27
C ASN A 507 -20.86 31.55 -17.11
N VAL A 508 -20.24 31.62 -18.29
CA VAL A 508 -20.12 30.45 -19.19
C VAL A 508 -19.38 29.32 -18.48
N GLY A 509 -20.03 28.17 -18.37
CA GLY A 509 -19.53 27.00 -17.62
C GLY A 509 -20.19 26.78 -16.26
N ASP A 510 -20.87 27.79 -15.68
CA ASP A 510 -21.59 27.65 -14.40
C ASP A 510 -22.67 26.57 -14.48
N THR A 511 -22.79 25.76 -13.43
CA THR A 511 -23.75 24.63 -13.36
C THR A 511 -24.84 24.84 -12.31
N VAL A 512 -25.99 24.19 -12.48
CA VAL A 512 -27.03 24.05 -11.45
C VAL A 512 -27.55 22.61 -11.49
N GLN A 513 -27.60 21.95 -10.34
CA GLN A 513 -28.22 20.62 -10.20
C GLN A 513 -29.44 20.67 -9.27
N VAL A 514 -30.47 19.90 -9.61
CA VAL A 514 -31.68 19.70 -8.81
C VAL A 514 -31.98 18.21 -8.68
N ASN A 515 -32.34 17.76 -7.48
CA ASN A 515 -32.82 16.41 -7.21
C ASN A 515 -34.15 16.48 -6.45
N GLY A 516 -35.19 15.80 -6.94
CA GLY A 516 -36.51 15.76 -6.32
C GLY A 516 -36.64 14.68 -5.27
N LEU A 517 -36.47 15.01 -4.00
CA LEU A 517 -36.69 14.08 -2.88
C LEU A 517 -38.13 14.13 -2.35
N GLY A 518 -38.80 15.27 -2.48
CA GLY A 518 -40.17 15.52 -2.03
C GLY A 518 -41.24 15.02 -3.01
N SER A 519 -42.42 14.69 -2.47
CA SER A 519 -43.55 14.16 -3.24
C SER A 519 -44.13 15.15 -4.27
N GLY A 520 -43.88 16.46 -4.11
CA GLY A 520 -44.36 17.47 -5.04
C GLY A 520 -43.57 17.56 -6.35
N GLY A 521 -42.41 16.90 -6.45
CA GLY A 521 -41.48 17.08 -7.57
C GLY A 521 -40.86 18.48 -7.61
N TRP A 522 -40.28 18.83 -8.75
CA TRP A 522 -39.57 20.08 -8.96
C TRP A 522 -39.77 20.64 -10.36
N GLN A 523 -39.51 21.94 -10.51
CA GLN A 523 -39.52 22.67 -11.77
C GLN A 523 -38.39 23.70 -11.78
N LEU A 524 -37.59 23.72 -12.83
CA LEU A 524 -36.61 24.78 -13.09
C LEU A 524 -37.32 25.97 -13.72
N GLN A 525 -36.88 27.20 -13.40
CA GLN A 525 -37.46 28.43 -13.93
C GLN A 525 -36.37 29.36 -14.48
N ALA A 526 -36.57 29.88 -15.69
CA ALA A 526 -35.65 30.81 -16.32
C ALA A 526 -35.67 32.18 -15.63
N ALA A 527 -34.50 32.75 -15.32
CA ALA A 527 -34.39 34.09 -14.77
C ALA A 527 -34.35 35.15 -15.88
N GLY A 528 -35.41 35.95 -15.99
CA GLY A 528 -35.52 36.98 -17.02
C GLY A 528 -35.53 36.39 -18.43
N GLY A 529 -34.72 36.95 -19.33
CA GLY A 529 -34.62 36.54 -20.73
C GLY A 529 -33.81 35.26 -20.99
N GLN A 530 -33.72 34.33 -20.04
CA GLN A 530 -32.98 33.07 -20.20
C GLN A 530 -33.80 31.98 -20.91
N SER A 531 -33.14 30.92 -21.36
CA SER A 531 -33.68 29.83 -22.19
C SER A 531 -33.09 28.47 -21.81
N PHE A 532 -33.82 27.39 -22.10
CA PHE A 532 -33.38 26.01 -21.92
C PHE A 532 -33.16 25.37 -23.29
N GLY A 533 -31.96 24.87 -23.58
CA GLY A 533 -31.60 24.32 -24.90
C GLY A 533 -31.68 25.33 -26.07
N GLY A 534 -31.86 26.62 -25.79
CA GLY A 534 -32.15 27.67 -26.77
C GLY A 534 -33.65 27.96 -26.99
N TYR A 535 -34.54 27.34 -26.20
CA TYR A 535 -35.99 27.48 -26.27
C TYR A 535 -36.52 28.28 -25.07
N GLN A 536 -37.54 29.13 -25.31
CA GLN A 536 -38.18 29.97 -24.31
C GLN A 536 -39.70 29.79 -24.35
N VAL A 537 -40.30 29.57 -23.17
CA VAL A 537 -41.76 29.51 -22.99
C VAL A 537 -42.41 30.78 -23.57
N GLY A 538 -43.46 30.59 -24.35
CA GLY A 538 -44.16 31.67 -25.05
C GLY A 538 -43.50 32.17 -26.33
N ALA A 539 -42.18 32.00 -26.51
CA ALA A 539 -41.49 32.34 -27.76
C ALA A 539 -41.58 31.19 -28.78
N ASN A 540 -41.30 29.97 -28.32
CA ASN A 540 -41.33 28.75 -29.14
C ASN A 540 -42.68 28.04 -28.96
N TRP A 541 -43.30 27.66 -30.09
CA TRP A 541 -44.59 26.98 -30.15
C TRP A 541 -44.54 25.84 -31.17
N PHE A 542 -45.25 24.75 -30.87
CA PHE A 542 -45.29 23.52 -31.66
C PHE A 542 -46.74 23.09 -31.90
N ALA A 543 -47.03 22.60 -33.12
CA ALA A 543 -48.33 22.05 -33.48
C ALA A 543 -48.43 20.61 -32.97
N GLU A 544 -49.41 20.32 -32.13
CA GLU A 544 -49.53 19.05 -31.42
C GLU A 544 -50.95 18.48 -31.53
N GLY A 545 -51.09 17.17 -31.39
CA GLY A 545 -52.39 16.51 -31.31
C GLY A 545 -53.28 16.65 -32.56
N LEU A 546 -54.60 16.69 -32.33
CA LEU A 546 -55.61 16.53 -33.40
C LEU A 546 -55.86 17.83 -34.18
N ASN A 547 -55.90 17.71 -35.51
CA ASN A 547 -56.36 18.77 -36.40
C ASN A 547 -57.90 18.86 -36.36
N LEU A 548 -58.41 19.81 -35.59
CA LEU A 548 -59.83 20.05 -35.35
C LEU A 548 -60.10 21.56 -35.20
N SER A 549 -61.28 22.01 -35.59
CA SER A 549 -61.71 23.41 -35.39
C SER A 549 -62.06 23.65 -33.91
N TRP A 550 -61.05 23.92 -33.09
CA TRP A 550 -61.16 24.16 -31.65
C TRP A 550 -61.82 25.51 -31.33
N PHE A 551 -62.56 25.60 -30.22
CA PHE A 551 -63.31 26.80 -29.83
C PHE A 551 -63.01 27.28 -28.39
N SER A 552 -62.69 26.36 -27.47
CA SER A 552 -62.31 26.67 -26.09
C SER A 552 -61.33 25.61 -25.57
N ILE A 553 -60.44 26.01 -24.66
CA ILE A 553 -59.38 25.18 -24.05
C ILE A 553 -59.20 25.61 -22.58
N ALA A 554 -59.00 24.64 -21.69
CA ALA A 554 -58.64 24.86 -20.29
C ALA A 554 -57.64 23.78 -19.83
N CYS A 555 -56.78 24.14 -18.88
CA CYS A 555 -55.77 23.24 -18.31
C CYS A 555 -55.85 23.16 -16.78
N SER A 556 -55.22 22.12 -16.21
CA SER A 556 -54.85 22.07 -14.79
C SER A 556 -53.71 23.05 -14.46
N ALA A 557 -53.45 23.27 -13.17
CA ALA A 557 -52.43 24.20 -12.68
C ALA A 557 -50.99 23.78 -13.05
N ASP A 558 -50.73 22.48 -13.19
CA ASP A 558 -49.47 21.89 -13.68
C ASP A 558 -49.43 21.75 -15.23
N GLY A 559 -50.51 22.12 -15.91
CA GLY A 559 -50.68 21.99 -17.35
C GLY A 559 -50.65 20.54 -17.88
N THR A 560 -50.66 19.49 -17.05
CA THR A 560 -50.62 18.09 -17.55
C THR A 560 -51.97 17.61 -18.06
N ARG A 561 -53.07 18.13 -17.52
CA ARG A 561 -54.43 17.79 -17.92
C ARG A 561 -55.01 18.93 -18.72
N LEU A 562 -55.67 18.57 -19.83
CA LEU A 562 -56.37 19.52 -20.68
C LEU A 562 -57.78 19.04 -20.95
N ALA A 563 -58.70 19.99 -21.08
CA ALA A 563 -60.01 19.78 -21.66
C ALA A 563 -60.26 20.86 -22.71
N GLY A 564 -60.76 20.45 -23.88
CA GLY A 564 -61.01 21.35 -25.00
C GLY A 564 -62.32 21.05 -25.71
N ALA A 565 -63.02 22.08 -26.15
CA ALA A 565 -64.26 21.99 -26.90
C ALA A 565 -64.06 22.50 -28.34
N THR A 566 -64.60 21.80 -29.32
CA THR A 566 -64.58 22.18 -30.75
C THR A 566 -65.83 22.94 -31.16
N GLN A 567 -65.78 23.69 -32.27
CA GLN A 567 -66.90 24.49 -32.80
C GLN A 567 -68.17 23.65 -33.03
N PHE A 568 -68.02 22.40 -33.45
CA PHE A 568 -69.13 21.46 -33.66
C PHE A 568 -69.64 20.80 -32.38
N GLY A 569 -68.94 20.96 -31.25
CA GLY A 569 -69.37 20.48 -29.95
C GLY A 569 -68.57 19.35 -29.33
N TYR A 570 -67.72 18.67 -30.10
CA TYR A 570 -66.95 17.56 -29.57
C TYR A 570 -66.00 18.07 -28.48
N VAL A 571 -66.09 17.45 -27.30
CA VAL A 571 -65.21 17.72 -26.16
C VAL A 571 -64.18 16.61 -26.06
N TYR A 572 -62.92 16.99 -25.94
CA TYR A 572 -61.79 16.09 -25.77
C TYR A 572 -61.07 16.38 -24.45
N THR A 573 -60.45 15.35 -23.88
CA THR A 573 -59.58 15.45 -22.71
C THR A 573 -58.22 14.83 -23.01
N SER A 574 -57.15 15.45 -22.49
CA SER A 574 -55.79 14.92 -22.46
C SER A 574 -55.31 14.82 -21.00
N THR A 575 -54.43 13.86 -20.73
CA THR A 575 -53.73 13.68 -19.45
C THR A 575 -52.20 13.70 -19.61
N ASP A 576 -51.71 14.17 -20.76
CA ASP A 576 -50.30 14.18 -21.16
C ASP A 576 -49.85 15.54 -21.75
N GLY A 577 -50.58 16.62 -21.42
CA GLY A 577 -50.29 17.97 -21.92
C GLY A 577 -50.66 18.22 -23.39
N GLY A 578 -51.48 17.34 -23.98
CA GLY A 578 -52.07 17.52 -25.31
C GLY A 578 -51.42 16.70 -26.42
N VAL A 579 -50.55 15.75 -26.07
CA VAL A 579 -49.94 14.80 -27.00
C VAL A 579 -50.99 13.79 -27.49
N THR A 580 -51.83 13.27 -26.60
CA THR A 580 -52.99 12.43 -26.95
C THR A 580 -54.30 13.04 -26.46
N TRP A 581 -55.37 12.82 -27.23
CA TRP A 581 -56.69 13.41 -27.00
C TRP A 581 -57.78 12.36 -27.12
N LEU A 582 -58.56 12.18 -26.05
CA LEU A 582 -59.70 11.26 -26.01
C LEU A 582 -61.02 12.03 -26.07
N GLN A 583 -61.86 11.71 -27.05
CA GLN A 583 -63.21 12.29 -27.18
C GLN A 583 -64.12 11.80 -26.06
N ARG A 584 -64.86 12.70 -25.42
CA ARG A 584 -65.76 12.42 -24.29
C ARG A 584 -67.23 12.70 -24.59
N ILE A 585 -67.52 13.77 -25.32
CA ILE A 585 -68.88 14.25 -25.63
C ILE A 585 -68.99 14.61 -27.11
N SER A 586 -70.19 14.43 -27.68
CA SER A 586 -70.53 14.64 -29.09
C SER A 586 -71.68 15.65 -29.32
N THR A 587 -71.97 16.51 -28.35
CA THR A 587 -73.07 17.51 -28.41
C THR A 587 -72.57 18.91 -28.09
N GLN A 588 -73.19 19.95 -28.64
CA GLN A 588 -72.58 21.30 -28.68
C GLN A 588 -72.29 21.92 -27.30
N ARG A 589 -71.07 22.45 -27.15
CA ARG A 589 -70.56 23.19 -25.99
C ARG A 589 -69.83 24.44 -26.45
N SER A 590 -69.87 25.49 -25.65
CA SER A 590 -69.24 26.80 -25.91
C SER A 590 -67.90 26.94 -25.22
N ALA A 591 -67.83 26.56 -23.95
CA ALA A 591 -66.63 26.74 -23.13
C ALA A 591 -66.45 25.60 -22.14
N VAL A 592 -65.21 25.44 -21.69
CA VAL A 592 -64.81 24.48 -20.65
C VAL A 592 -64.02 25.20 -19.57
N ALA A 593 -64.29 24.86 -18.31
CA ALA A 593 -63.54 25.31 -17.14
C ALA A 593 -63.01 24.09 -16.36
N SER A 594 -61.85 24.25 -15.72
CA SER A 594 -61.14 23.19 -14.99
C SER A 594 -60.78 23.64 -13.58
N SER A 595 -60.79 22.71 -12.62
CA SER A 595 -60.12 22.88 -11.33
C SER A 595 -58.60 22.80 -11.48
N SER A 596 -57.86 23.23 -10.46
CA SER A 596 -56.39 23.27 -10.50
C SER A 596 -55.75 21.88 -10.56
N ASP A 597 -56.42 20.84 -10.08
CA ASP A 597 -55.99 19.43 -10.20
C ASP A 597 -56.46 18.73 -11.50
N GLY A 598 -57.28 19.41 -12.32
CA GLY A 598 -57.89 18.84 -13.51
C GLY A 598 -58.80 17.63 -13.26
N THR A 599 -59.36 17.46 -12.05
CA THR A 599 -60.35 16.40 -11.78
C THR A 599 -61.78 16.90 -11.96
N LYS A 600 -62.07 18.16 -11.66
CA LYS A 600 -63.39 18.77 -11.86
C LYS A 600 -63.40 19.58 -13.13
N LEU A 601 -64.35 19.28 -14.01
CA LEU A 601 -64.57 20.01 -15.25
C LEU A 601 -66.01 20.51 -15.33
N PHE A 602 -66.22 21.71 -15.84
CA PHE A 602 -67.53 22.26 -16.17
C PHE A 602 -67.61 22.60 -17.66
N LEU A 603 -68.71 22.21 -18.29
CA LEU A 603 -69.00 22.47 -19.70
C LEU A 603 -70.19 23.39 -19.86
N ALA A 604 -69.90 24.58 -20.38
CA ALA A 604 -70.91 25.55 -20.81
C ALA A 604 -71.53 25.13 -22.15
N ALA A 605 -72.83 25.37 -22.32
CA ALA A 605 -73.59 25.02 -23.52
C ALA A 605 -74.24 26.25 -24.17
N LEU A 606 -74.15 26.33 -25.52
CA LEU A 606 -74.93 27.28 -26.32
C LEU A 606 -76.41 26.87 -26.37
N SER A 607 -76.68 25.57 -26.33
CA SER A 607 -78.02 24.97 -26.39
C SER A 607 -78.04 23.64 -25.64
N GLY A 608 -79.06 23.42 -24.81
CA GLY A 608 -79.18 22.22 -23.98
C GLY A 608 -78.51 22.34 -22.60
N PRO A 609 -78.50 21.27 -21.81
CA PRO A 609 -77.98 21.28 -20.44
C PRO A 609 -76.45 21.39 -20.39
N SER A 610 -75.95 22.17 -19.43
CA SER A 610 -74.55 22.15 -19.00
C SER A 610 -74.17 20.78 -18.42
N ALA A 611 -72.87 20.48 -18.33
CA ALA A 611 -72.40 19.24 -17.74
C ALA A 611 -71.21 19.45 -16.79
N ILE A 612 -71.13 18.61 -15.77
CA ILE A 612 -70.10 18.62 -14.73
C ILE A 612 -69.43 17.23 -14.71
N SER A 613 -68.12 17.19 -14.53
CA SER A 613 -67.36 15.98 -14.23
C SER A 613 -66.60 16.15 -12.92
N SER A 614 -66.34 15.05 -12.23
CA SER A 614 -65.51 14.98 -11.02
C SER A 614 -64.38 13.94 -11.12
N ASP A 615 -64.07 13.49 -12.33
CA ASP A 615 -63.09 12.42 -12.62
C ASP A 615 -62.16 12.72 -13.83
N GLY A 616 -62.00 14.00 -14.17
CA GLY A 616 -61.19 14.44 -15.32
C GLY A 616 -61.90 14.26 -16.67
N GLY A 617 -63.22 14.26 -16.68
CA GLY A 617 -64.06 14.14 -17.87
C GLY A 617 -64.29 12.70 -18.35
N ALA A 618 -64.03 11.69 -17.51
CA ALA A 618 -64.32 10.30 -17.83
C ALA A 618 -65.82 9.99 -17.73
N THR A 619 -66.52 10.59 -16.75
CA THR A 619 -67.98 10.61 -16.63
C THR A 619 -68.51 12.04 -16.49
N TRP A 620 -69.79 12.23 -16.81
CA TRP A 620 -70.43 13.54 -16.89
C TRP A 620 -71.86 13.50 -16.33
N ALA A 621 -72.16 14.35 -15.36
CA ALA A 621 -73.49 14.64 -14.87
C ALA A 621 -74.07 15.87 -15.58
N PHE A 622 -75.28 15.76 -16.12
CA PHE A 622 -75.95 16.85 -16.85
C PHE A 622 -76.93 17.60 -15.95
N THR A 623 -76.87 18.93 -15.93
CA THR A 623 -77.76 19.76 -15.10
C THR A 623 -79.15 19.86 -15.72
N THR A 624 -80.18 19.34 -15.06
CA THR A 624 -81.55 19.28 -15.59
C THR A 624 -82.34 20.58 -15.41
N THR A 625 -82.04 21.37 -14.38
CA THR A 625 -82.54 22.74 -14.14
C THR A 625 -81.49 23.57 -13.39
N PRO A 626 -81.49 24.92 -13.51
CA PRO A 626 -82.28 25.73 -14.44
C PRO A 626 -81.81 25.60 -15.89
N TYR A 627 -82.67 25.90 -16.86
CA TYR A 627 -82.27 26.11 -18.25
C TYR A 627 -81.69 27.52 -18.41
N PHE A 628 -80.43 27.60 -18.84
CA PHE A 628 -79.73 28.87 -19.08
C PHE A 628 -80.28 29.56 -20.34
N THR A 629 -81.08 30.61 -20.16
CA THR A 629 -81.55 31.46 -21.26
C THR A 629 -80.41 32.29 -21.84
N GLY A 630 -80.42 32.50 -23.17
CA GLY A 630 -79.38 33.23 -23.92
C GLY A 630 -78.23 32.37 -24.46
N GLY A 631 -78.00 31.19 -23.88
CA GLY A 631 -76.84 30.34 -24.20
C GLY A 631 -75.56 30.85 -23.51
N GLN A 632 -74.80 29.93 -22.92
CA GLN A 632 -73.61 30.29 -22.14
C GLN A 632 -72.45 30.64 -23.08
N ALA A 633 -71.84 31.82 -22.93
CA ALA A 633 -70.72 32.27 -23.73
C ALA A 633 -69.38 31.77 -23.16
N ALA A 634 -69.20 31.86 -21.85
CA ALA A 634 -67.99 31.44 -21.14
C ALA A 634 -68.30 30.98 -19.71
N ALA A 635 -67.34 30.30 -19.08
CA ALA A 635 -67.40 29.93 -17.66
C ALA A 635 -65.99 29.90 -17.03
N ALA A 636 -65.93 30.10 -15.73
CA ALA A 636 -64.73 29.99 -14.91
C ALA A 636 -65.07 29.33 -13.56
N MET A 637 -64.07 28.77 -12.89
CA MET A 637 -64.24 27.92 -11.71
C MET A 637 -63.13 28.17 -10.69
N ALA A 638 -63.42 28.00 -9.41
CA ALA A 638 -62.43 28.05 -8.33
C ALA A 638 -61.46 26.85 -8.41
N ALA A 639 -60.30 26.96 -7.78
CA ALA A 639 -59.21 25.97 -7.83
C ALA A 639 -59.63 24.59 -7.31
N ASP A 640 -60.51 24.56 -6.31
CA ASP A 640 -61.11 23.38 -5.69
C ASP A 640 -62.39 22.87 -6.41
N GLY A 641 -62.86 23.61 -7.41
CA GLY A 641 -64.13 23.41 -8.10
C GLY A 641 -65.38 23.49 -7.21
N SER A 642 -65.35 24.18 -6.06
CA SER A 642 -66.53 24.40 -5.22
C SER A 642 -67.42 25.53 -5.74
N LYS A 643 -66.82 26.58 -6.32
CA LYS A 643 -67.53 27.70 -6.96
C LYS A 643 -67.36 27.69 -8.47
N ILE A 644 -68.43 28.04 -9.19
CA ILE A 644 -68.43 28.21 -10.65
C ILE A 644 -69.18 29.49 -11.01
N VAL A 645 -68.66 30.24 -11.97
CA VAL A 645 -69.38 31.33 -12.64
C VAL A 645 -69.53 31.01 -14.13
N SER A 646 -70.71 31.28 -14.69
CA SER A 646 -70.99 31.15 -16.12
C SER A 646 -71.76 32.38 -16.61
N VAL A 647 -71.39 32.90 -17.77
CA VAL A 647 -71.98 34.12 -18.34
C VAL A 647 -72.69 33.80 -19.65
N THR A 648 -73.82 34.46 -19.92
CA THR A 648 -74.70 34.14 -21.06
C THR A 648 -74.73 35.27 -22.10
N ALA A 649 -74.79 34.90 -23.37
CA ALA A 649 -74.92 35.86 -24.45
C ALA A 649 -76.36 36.43 -24.43
N ASN A 650 -76.48 37.74 -24.23
CA ASN A 650 -77.77 38.43 -24.09
C ASN A 650 -78.62 37.90 -22.91
N GLY A 651 -77.96 37.60 -21.78
CA GLY A 651 -78.59 37.13 -20.55
C GLY A 651 -77.85 37.59 -19.29
N PRO A 652 -78.19 37.05 -18.10
CA PRO A 652 -77.54 37.39 -16.83
C PRO A 652 -76.24 36.60 -16.60
N ILE A 653 -75.52 36.97 -15.54
CA ILE A 653 -74.44 36.15 -14.97
C ILE A 653 -75.07 35.08 -14.09
N TRP A 654 -74.51 33.87 -14.07
CA TRP A 654 -74.92 32.78 -13.19
C TRP A 654 -73.75 32.34 -12.30
N THR A 655 -73.99 32.10 -11.02
CA THR A 655 -73.02 31.53 -10.08
C THR A 655 -73.55 30.30 -9.34
N SER A 656 -72.65 29.39 -9.02
CA SER A 656 -72.85 28.22 -8.19
C SER A 656 -71.83 28.23 -7.04
N SER A 657 -72.27 27.83 -5.85
CA SER A 657 -71.44 27.67 -4.64
C SER A 657 -71.28 26.19 -4.22
N ASN A 658 -71.71 25.26 -5.08
CA ASN A 658 -71.64 23.81 -4.82
C ASN A 658 -71.32 23.00 -6.09
N GLY A 659 -70.27 23.41 -6.80
CA GLY A 659 -69.70 22.69 -7.95
C GLY A 659 -70.63 22.57 -9.16
N GLY A 660 -71.54 23.52 -9.34
CA GLY A 660 -72.51 23.52 -10.43
C GLY A 660 -73.81 22.75 -10.15
N THR A 661 -74.00 22.22 -8.94
CA THR A 661 -75.21 21.45 -8.59
C THR A 661 -76.45 22.35 -8.51
N ASN A 662 -76.32 23.52 -7.88
CA ASN A 662 -77.34 24.56 -7.80
C ASN A 662 -76.81 25.87 -8.38
N TRP A 663 -77.69 26.73 -8.90
CA TRP A 663 -77.33 27.99 -9.57
C TRP A 663 -78.20 29.16 -9.12
N THR A 664 -77.60 30.34 -9.09
CA THR A 664 -78.24 31.65 -8.86
C THR A 664 -77.87 32.60 -10.00
N PHE A 665 -78.75 33.54 -10.37
CA PHE A 665 -78.48 34.53 -11.41
C PHE A 665 -78.31 35.94 -10.82
N HIS A 666 -77.48 36.76 -11.46
CA HIS A 666 -77.04 38.07 -10.98
C HIS A 666 -76.95 39.10 -12.10
N GLY A 667 -77.22 40.36 -11.75
CA GLY A 667 -76.99 41.53 -12.61
C GLY A 667 -77.96 41.70 -13.78
N PRO A 668 -77.80 42.79 -14.55
CA PRO A 668 -78.61 43.08 -15.72
C PRO A 668 -78.19 42.23 -16.95
N THR A 669 -79.17 41.91 -17.78
CA THR A 669 -78.99 41.26 -19.09
C THR A 669 -77.98 42.01 -19.96
N ASN A 670 -76.91 41.34 -20.39
CA ASN A 670 -75.87 41.91 -21.25
C ASN A 670 -75.37 40.87 -22.27
N ASN A 671 -74.66 41.35 -23.30
CA ASN A 671 -73.94 40.51 -24.25
C ASN A 671 -72.59 40.05 -23.67
N TRP A 672 -72.63 39.27 -22.58
CA TRP A 672 -71.42 38.79 -21.92
C TRP A 672 -70.59 37.90 -22.86
N SER A 673 -69.28 38.13 -22.90
CA SER A 673 -68.35 37.47 -23.82
C SER A 673 -67.36 36.55 -23.13
N TRP A 674 -66.80 36.96 -21.99
CA TRP A 674 -65.82 36.17 -21.25
C TRP A 674 -65.90 36.41 -19.73
N VAL A 675 -65.40 35.46 -18.94
CA VAL A 675 -65.34 35.55 -17.47
C VAL A 675 -64.10 34.83 -16.92
N ALA A 676 -63.55 35.33 -15.82
CA ALA A 676 -62.48 34.70 -15.04
C ALA A 676 -62.72 34.86 -13.52
N SER A 677 -62.02 34.05 -12.72
CA SER A 677 -62.20 33.90 -11.28
C SER A 677 -60.85 33.90 -10.56
N SER A 678 -60.81 34.40 -9.32
CA SER A 678 -59.76 34.05 -8.36
C SER A 678 -59.85 32.56 -7.98
N SER A 679 -58.77 32.00 -7.42
CA SER A 679 -58.68 30.58 -7.06
C SER A 679 -59.61 30.17 -5.91
N ASP A 680 -60.02 31.10 -5.05
CA ASP A 680 -61.04 30.92 -4.02
C ASP A 680 -62.46 31.31 -4.49
N GLY A 681 -62.59 31.79 -5.73
CA GLY A 681 -63.80 32.38 -6.32
C GLY A 681 -64.45 33.48 -5.47
N SER A 682 -63.69 34.23 -4.66
CA SER A 682 -64.23 35.43 -3.97
C SER A 682 -64.28 36.65 -4.90
N LYS A 683 -63.33 36.77 -5.83
CA LYS A 683 -63.25 37.84 -6.83
C LYS A 683 -63.50 37.28 -8.22
N LEU A 684 -64.34 37.96 -8.99
CA LEU A 684 -64.68 37.58 -10.36
C LEU A 684 -64.53 38.79 -11.29
N VAL A 685 -64.13 38.54 -12.53
CA VAL A 685 -64.10 39.54 -13.61
C VAL A 685 -64.85 39.01 -14.82
N ALA A 686 -65.76 39.82 -15.38
CA ALA A 686 -66.59 39.48 -16.54
C ALA A 686 -66.53 40.61 -17.57
N SER A 687 -66.72 40.29 -18.84
CA SER A 687 -66.63 41.26 -19.93
C SER A 687 -67.82 41.18 -20.88
N VAL A 688 -68.20 42.33 -21.46
CA VAL A 688 -69.35 42.47 -22.36
C VAL A 688 -68.86 42.88 -23.74
N ASN A 689 -69.22 42.15 -24.80
CA ASN A 689 -68.90 42.55 -26.16
C ASN A 689 -69.83 43.71 -26.59
N GLY A 690 -69.24 44.92 -26.69
CA GLY A 690 -69.93 46.19 -26.90
C GLY A 690 -70.19 46.98 -25.61
N GLY A 691 -69.72 46.48 -24.45
CA GLY A 691 -69.92 47.09 -23.13
C GLY A 691 -68.64 47.16 -22.32
N ALA A 692 -68.76 47.33 -21.00
CA ALA A 692 -67.62 47.42 -20.09
C ALA A 692 -67.11 46.05 -19.60
N VAL A 693 -65.92 46.04 -18.99
CA VAL A 693 -65.50 45.01 -18.03
C VAL A 693 -66.14 45.31 -16.68
N TRP A 694 -66.61 44.26 -16.00
CA TRP A 694 -67.24 44.29 -14.69
C TRP A 694 -66.47 43.42 -13.69
N THR A 695 -66.45 43.81 -12.42
CA THR A 695 -65.82 43.06 -11.33
C THR A 695 -66.77 42.82 -10.16
N SER A 696 -66.63 41.68 -9.50
CA SER A 696 -67.22 41.36 -8.20
C SER A 696 -66.12 41.04 -7.19
N THR A 697 -66.37 41.33 -5.91
CA THR A 697 -65.51 40.97 -4.76
C THR A 697 -66.28 40.17 -3.69
N ASP A 698 -67.44 39.61 -4.05
CA ASP A 698 -68.39 38.95 -3.16
C ASP A 698 -68.95 37.64 -3.76
N SER A 699 -68.07 36.91 -4.47
CA SER A 699 -68.38 35.67 -5.21
C SER A 699 -69.50 35.83 -6.26
N GLY A 700 -69.69 37.04 -6.80
CA GLY A 700 -70.63 37.36 -7.87
C GLY A 700 -72.00 37.88 -7.44
N SER A 701 -72.18 38.23 -6.16
CA SER A 701 -73.46 38.72 -5.62
C SER A 701 -73.73 40.19 -6.01
N THR A 702 -72.68 41.00 -6.14
CA THR A 702 -72.73 42.36 -6.69
C THR A 702 -71.64 42.57 -7.74
N TRP A 703 -71.91 43.43 -8.72
CA TRP A 703 -71.04 43.67 -9.86
C TRP A 703 -70.92 45.18 -10.12
N THR A 704 -69.68 45.64 -10.34
CA THR A 704 -69.35 47.04 -10.65
C THR A 704 -68.66 47.13 -12.01
N ALA A 705 -69.13 48.01 -12.90
CA ALA A 705 -68.47 48.30 -14.18
C ALA A 705 -67.18 49.13 -13.95
N ARG A 706 -66.12 48.84 -14.71
CA ARG A 706 -64.76 49.35 -14.46
C ARG A 706 -64.06 50.01 -15.64
N THR A 707 -64.47 49.75 -16.87
CA THR A 707 -63.78 50.23 -18.08
C THR A 707 -64.74 50.92 -19.05
N ILE A 708 -64.19 51.52 -20.10
CA ILE A 708 -64.95 51.99 -21.27
C ILE A 708 -65.64 50.83 -22.01
N ASN A 709 -66.64 51.19 -22.81
CA ASN A 709 -67.29 50.24 -23.73
C ASN A 709 -66.34 49.85 -24.87
N ALA A 710 -66.15 48.55 -25.08
CA ALA A 710 -65.40 47.99 -26.21
C ALA A 710 -65.91 46.59 -26.58
N SER A 711 -65.46 46.04 -27.70
CA SER A 711 -65.72 44.64 -28.08
C SER A 711 -64.78 43.67 -27.34
N TRP A 712 -64.91 43.62 -26.01
CA TRP A 712 -64.12 42.73 -25.15
C TRP A 712 -64.32 41.26 -25.53
N THR A 713 -63.21 40.53 -25.68
CA THR A 713 -63.15 39.15 -26.16
C THR A 713 -62.55 38.18 -25.14
N GLY A 714 -61.75 38.66 -24.19
CA GLY A 714 -61.16 37.83 -23.15
C GLY A 714 -60.81 38.62 -21.89
N VAL A 715 -60.89 37.95 -20.74
CA VAL A 715 -60.39 38.41 -19.44
C VAL A 715 -59.69 37.26 -18.71
N ALA A 716 -58.64 37.56 -17.96
CA ALA A 716 -57.96 36.61 -17.07
C ALA A 716 -57.58 37.28 -15.74
N SER A 717 -57.30 36.46 -14.73
CA SER A 717 -57.10 36.85 -13.33
C SER A 717 -55.93 36.08 -12.71
N SER A 718 -55.21 36.70 -11.79
CA SER A 718 -54.37 36.00 -10.80
C SER A 718 -55.22 35.21 -9.81
N SER A 719 -54.59 34.29 -9.06
CA SER A 719 -55.23 33.43 -8.05
C SER A 719 -55.81 34.19 -6.87
N ASP A 720 -55.22 35.32 -6.51
CA ASP A 720 -55.70 36.27 -5.49
C ASP A 720 -56.64 37.35 -6.06
N GLY A 721 -56.87 37.33 -7.38
CA GLY A 721 -57.63 38.32 -8.14
C GLY A 721 -57.19 39.78 -7.95
N THR A 722 -55.93 40.07 -7.60
CA THR A 722 -55.41 41.45 -7.58
C THR A 722 -54.96 41.91 -8.96
N LYS A 723 -54.28 41.05 -9.72
CA LYS A 723 -53.87 41.30 -11.10
C LYS A 723 -54.95 40.78 -12.04
N LEU A 724 -55.40 41.64 -12.95
CA LEU A 724 -56.36 41.28 -13.99
C LEU A 724 -55.83 41.75 -15.35
N VAL A 725 -56.13 41.00 -16.41
CA VAL A 725 -55.87 41.41 -17.79
C VAL A 725 -57.14 41.27 -18.62
N ALA A 726 -57.40 42.23 -19.51
CA ALA A 726 -58.55 42.28 -20.39
C ALA A 726 -58.12 42.64 -21.81
N VAL A 727 -58.74 41.99 -22.80
CA VAL A 727 -58.46 42.21 -24.23
C VAL A 727 -59.76 42.35 -25.03
N ALA A 728 -59.70 43.14 -26.10
CA ALA A 728 -60.84 43.44 -26.95
C ALA A 728 -60.45 43.45 -28.43
N ASN A 729 -61.38 43.04 -29.29
CA ASN A 729 -61.20 43.09 -30.73
C ASN A 729 -61.20 44.55 -31.21
N GLY A 730 -60.14 44.97 -31.92
CA GLY A 730 -59.98 46.34 -32.40
C GLY A 730 -59.50 47.34 -31.35
N SER A 731 -58.96 46.85 -30.22
CA SER A 731 -58.42 47.70 -29.14
C SER A 731 -57.08 47.17 -28.60
N GLN A 732 -56.54 47.87 -27.61
CA GLN A 732 -55.30 47.53 -26.90
C GLN A 732 -55.53 46.48 -25.80
N ILE A 733 -54.46 46.02 -25.15
CA ILE A 733 -54.53 45.20 -23.92
C ILE A 733 -54.72 46.15 -22.72
N TYR A 734 -55.43 45.72 -21.69
CA TYR A 734 -55.62 46.46 -20.44
C TYR A 734 -55.19 45.60 -19.24
N THR A 735 -54.39 46.15 -18.33
CA THR A 735 -53.89 45.47 -17.13
C THR A 735 -54.23 46.23 -15.85
N SER A 736 -54.73 45.53 -14.84
CA SER A 736 -55.01 46.02 -13.48
C SER A 736 -54.05 45.39 -12.47
N THR A 737 -53.77 46.08 -11.36
CA THR A 737 -53.06 45.53 -10.19
C THR A 737 -53.83 45.72 -8.87
N ASP A 738 -55.09 46.18 -8.92
CA ASP A 738 -55.90 46.59 -7.77
C ASP A 738 -57.28 45.90 -7.74
N SER A 739 -57.39 44.70 -8.29
CA SER A 739 -58.64 43.96 -8.51
C SER A 739 -59.63 44.67 -9.46
N GLY A 740 -59.10 45.45 -10.41
CA GLY A 740 -59.84 46.08 -11.50
C GLY A 740 -60.45 47.44 -11.17
N VAL A 741 -60.02 48.08 -10.08
CA VAL A 741 -60.44 49.45 -9.71
C VAL A 741 -59.82 50.47 -10.68
N SER A 742 -58.59 50.24 -11.16
CA SER A 742 -57.93 51.03 -12.20
C SER A 742 -57.25 50.15 -13.25
N TRP A 743 -57.12 50.65 -14.48
CA TRP A 743 -56.62 49.90 -15.62
C TRP A 743 -55.58 50.70 -16.41
N SER A 744 -54.39 50.11 -16.60
CA SER A 744 -53.33 50.62 -17.48
C SER A 744 -53.48 50.05 -18.88
N VAL A 745 -53.33 50.87 -19.92
CA VAL A 745 -53.37 50.44 -21.33
C VAL A 745 -51.99 49.93 -21.76
N ARG A 746 -51.94 48.84 -22.53
CA ARG A 746 -50.72 48.09 -22.92
C ARG A 746 -50.74 47.67 -24.38
N ASP A 747 -49.57 47.67 -25.01
CA ASP A 747 -49.33 47.27 -26.41
C ASP A 747 -50.25 48.00 -27.42
N ASN A 748 -50.19 47.63 -28.70
CA ASN A 748 -50.90 48.26 -29.81
C ASN A 748 -52.30 47.67 -30.02
N SER A 749 -53.17 48.42 -30.71
CA SER A 749 -54.50 47.95 -31.05
C SER A 749 -54.47 46.80 -32.05
N ARG A 750 -55.16 45.69 -31.76
CA ARG A 750 -55.23 44.49 -32.61
C ARG A 750 -56.58 43.79 -32.49
N ALA A 751 -56.84 42.82 -33.36
CA ALA A 751 -57.99 41.92 -33.29
C ALA A 751 -57.79 40.83 -32.21
N TRP A 752 -57.59 41.22 -30.94
CA TRP A 752 -57.38 40.26 -29.85
C TRP A 752 -58.58 39.33 -29.69
N SER A 753 -58.33 38.03 -29.56
CA SER A 753 -59.35 36.98 -29.48
C SER A 753 -59.42 36.26 -28.13
N SER A 754 -58.31 36.21 -27.39
CA SER A 754 -58.25 35.53 -26.09
C SER A 754 -57.01 35.97 -25.28
N VAL A 755 -57.05 35.77 -23.97
CA VAL A 755 -55.94 36.05 -23.04
C VAL A 755 -55.98 35.07 -21.86
N ALA A 756 -54.80 34.68 -21.35
CA ALA A 756 -54.62 33.87 -20.15
C ALA A 756 -53.47 34.41 -19.29
N SER A 757 -53.41 33.97 -18.03
CA SER A 757 -52.52 34.46 -16.98
C SER A 757 -51.99 33.29 -16.15
N SER A 758 -50.75 33.40 -15.66
CA SER A 758 -50.27 32.64 -14.51
C SER A 758 -51.02 33.04 -13.23
N ALA A 759 -50.94 32.19 -12.20
CA ALA A 759 -51.59 32.39 -10.92
C ALA A 759 -51.06 33.62 -10.15
N ASP A 760 -49.77 33.92 -10.27
CA ASP A 760 -49.16 35.14 -9.72
C ASP A 760 -49.37 36.39 -10.62
N GLY A 761 -49.94 36.21 -11.81
CA GLY A 761 -50.14 37.23 -12.82
C GLY A 761 -48.87 37.93 -13.32
N THR A 762 -47.70 37.28 -13.21
CA THR A 762 -46.44 37.80 -13.79
C THR A 762 -46.26 37.38 -15.25
N ARG A 763 -46.69 36.17 -15.61
CA ARG A 763 -46.63 35.64 -16.98
C ARG A 763 -48.02 35.69 -17.62
N LEU A 764 -48.12 36.31 -18.79
CA LEU A 764 -49.37 36.46 -19.54
C LEU A 764 -49.21 35.99 -20.98
N VAL A 765 -50.28 35.48 -21.58
CA VAL A 765 -50.34 35.13 -23.00
C VAL A 765 -51.62 35.68 -23.63
N ALA A 766 -51.49 36.33 -24.78
CA ALA A 766 -52.58 36.97 -25.52
C ALA A 766 -52.54 36.57 -26.99
N ALA A 767 -53.71 36.38 -27.61
CA ALA A 767 -53.84 35.90 -28.98
C ALA A 767 -54.62 36.88 -29.87
N VAL A 768 -54.24 36.96 -31.14
CA VAL A 768 -54.86 37.81 -32.17
C VAL A 768 -55.43 36.94 -33.29
N SER A 769 -56.58 37.32 -33.86
CA SER A 769 -57.28 36.50 -34.86
C SER A 769 -57.85 37.35 -36.02
N PRO A 770 -57.35 37.18 -37.26
CA PRO A 770 -56.08 36.53 -37.61
C PRO A 770 -54.88 37.32 -37.06
N GLY A 771 -53.84 36.64 -36.59
CA GLY A 771 -52.65 37.29 -36.07
C GLY A 771 -51.71 36.37 -35.32
N GLN A 772 -50.84 36.96 -34.50
CA GLN A 772 -49.81 36.25 -33.73
C GLN A 772 -50.26 35.99 -32.29
N ILE A 773 -49.55 35.09 -31.60
CA ILE A 773 -49.54 35.03 -30.13
C ILE A 773 -48.51 36.03 -29.62
N TYR A 774 -48.83 36.68 -28.50
CA TYR A 774 -47.95 37.57 -27.75
C TYR A 774 -47.82 37.01 -26.33
N TYR A 775 -46.60 36.98 -25.79
CA TYR A 775 -46.35 36.58 -24.40
C TYR A 775 -45.64 37.69 -23.62
N SER A 776 -45.83 37.69 -22.30
CA SER A 776 -45.22 38.65 -21.37
C SER A 776 -44.73 37.91 -20.12
N THR A 777 -43.65 38.40 -19.52
CA THR A 777 -43.07 37.90 -18.26
C THR A 777 -42.99 38.97 -17.17
N ASP A 778 -43.58 40.15 -17.40
CA ASP A 778 -43.49 41.34 -16.54
C ASP A 778 -44.87 41.91 -16.14
N SER A 779 -45.88 41.05 -16.04
CA SER A 779 -47.30 41.41 -15.81
C SER A 779 -47.93 42.25 -16.94
N GLY A 780 -47.45 42.09 -18.18
CA GLY A 780 -48.01 42.74 -19.37
C GLY A 780 -47.51 44.17 -19.62
N ALA A 781 -46.38 44.57 -19.03
CA ALA A 781 -45.74 45.86 -19.31
C ALA A 781 -45.00 45.84 -20.66
N THR A 782 -44.36 44.71 -21.00
CA THR A 782 -43.82 44.40 -22.33
C THR A 782 -44.40 43.09 -22.88
N TRP A 783 -44.42 42.95 -24.20
CA TRP A 783 -45.00 41.81 -24.91
C TRP A 783 -44.13 41.43 -26.11
N THR A 784 -43.80 40.15 -26.23
CA THR A 784 -42.98 39.60 -27.32
C THR A 784 -43.85 38.76 -28.26
N PRO A 785 -43.81 38.99 -29.59
CA PRO A 785 -44.58 38.22 -30.56
C PRO A 785 -43.93 36.87 -30.88
N HIS A 786 -44.75 35.82 -30.97
CA HIS A 786 -44.41 34.62 -31.71
C HIS A 786 -44.63 34.86 -33.22
N ALA A 787 -43.76 34.30 -34.07
CA ALA A 787 -43.70 34.68 -35.49
C ALA A 787 -44.96 34.35 -36.32
N GLN A 788 -45.66 33.25 -36.04
CA GLN A 788 -46.71 32.73 -36.92
C GLN A 788 -48.05 33.48 -36.82
N THR A 789 -48.58 33.87 -37.98
CA THR A 789 -49.90 34.50 -38.14
C THR A 789 -50.97 33.46 -38.47
N LEU A 790 -51.88 33.17 -37.53
CA LEU A 790 -52.92 32.15 -37.63
C LEU A 790 -54.25 32.62 -37.01
N TYR A 791 -55.31 31.82 -37.16
CA TYR A 791 -56.66 32.11 -36.64
C TYR A 791 -56.82 31.64 -35.18
N TRP A 792 -55.98 32.19 -34.29
CA TRP A 792 -56.00 31.84 -32.86
C TRP A 792 -57.35 32.17 -32.22
N LYS A 793 -57.95 31.19 -31.54
CA LYS A 793 -59.32 31.27 -31.01
C LYS A 793 -59.38 31.29 -29.49
N ALA A 794 -58.53 30.52 -28.80
CA ALA A 794 -58.42 30.54 -27.35
C ALA A 794 -56.99 30.22 -26.90
N VAL A 795 -56.59 30.73 -25.73
CA VAL A 795 -55.34 30.38 -25.04
C VAL A 795 -55.61 30.00 -23.59
N THR A 796 -54.74 29.18 -23.00
CA THR A 796 -54.74 28.86 -21.57
C THR A 796 -53.30 28.69 -21.06
N SER A 797 -53.11 28.72 -19.74
CA SER A 797 -51.81 28.80 -19.07
C SER A 797 -51.81 27.95 -17.83
N SER A 798 -50.73 27.21 -17.57
CA SER A 798 -50.45 26.65 -16.25
C SER A 798 -50.39 27.77 -15.19
N ALA A 799 -50.53 27.38 -13.92
CA ALA A 799 -50.47 28.31 -12.80
C ALA A 799 -49.11 29.02 -12.68
N LEU A 800 -48.03 28.41 -13.18
CA LEU A 800 -46.68 28.99 -13.18
C LEU A 800 -46.30 29.64 -14.52
N GLY A 801 -47.20 29.64 -15.51
CA GLY A 801 -46.94 30.19 -16.85
C GLY A 801 -45.78 29.53 -17.59
N ASP A 802 -45.39 28.33 -17.17
CA ASP A 802 -44.33 27.51 -17.77
C ASP A 802 -44.83 26.66 -18.94
N ARG A 803 -46.15 26.41 -19.01
CA ARG A 803 -46.82 25.70 -20.09
C ARG A 803 -47.96 26.57 -20.60
N LEU A 804 -47.82 27.04 -21.82
CA LEU A 804 -48.82 27.84 -22.49
C LEU A 804 -49.42 27.02 -23.64
N TYR A 805 -50.74 27.09 -23.77
CA TYR A 805 -51.48 26.33 -24.78
C TYR A 805 -52.37 27.26 -25.59
N ALA A 806 -52.45 27.01 -26.89
CA ALA A 806 -53.20 27.83 -27.82
C ALA A 806 -53.96 26.94 -28.81
N VAL A 807 -55.15 27.37 -29.23
CA VAL A 807 -55.96 26.62 -30.17
C VAL A 807 -56.49 27.49 -31.29
N ILE A 808 -56.49 26.94 -32.50
CA ILE A 808 -56.89 27.62 -33.75
C ILE A 808 -58.27 27.17 -34.17
N ASN A 809 -59.09 28.13 -34.60
CA ASN A 809 -60.30 27.84 -35.36
C ASN A 809 -60.11 28.25 -36.82
N GLY A 810 -59.90 27.28 -37.70
CA GLY A 810 -59.77 27.47 -39.15
C GLY A 810 -60.96 26.96 -39.96
N TYR A 811 -62.14 26.76 -39.36
CA TYR A 811 -63.34 26.29 -40.08
C TYR A 811 -63.58 27.08 -41.38
N PRO A 812 -63.78 26.42 -42.55
CA PRO A 812 -63.99 24.97 -42.75
C PRO A 812 -62.72 24.11 -42.92
N TYR A 813 -61.53 24.70 -42.94
CA TYR A 813 -60.26 24.05 -43.35
C TYR A 813 -59.55 23.26 -42.23
N GLY A 814 -60.25 22.95 -41.14
CA GLY A 814 -59.68 22.33 -39.93
C GLY A 814 -59.27 23.34 -38.86
N GLY A 815 -58.28 22.99 -38.06
CA GLY A 815 -57.74 23.80 -36.96
C GLY A 815 -56.71 23.00 -36.18
N GLN A 816 -56.01 23.57 -35.21
CA GLN A 816 -54.88 22.87 -34.58
C GLN A 816 -54.73 23.28 -33.11
N PHE A 817 -54.33 22.33 -32.28
CA PHE A 817 -53.85 22.57 -30.91
C PHE A 817 -52.34 22.82 -30.94
N TRP A 818 -51.88 23.77 -30.13
CA TRP A 818 -50.49 24.17 -30.02
C TRP A 818 -50.07 24.27 -28.56
N ALA A 819 -48.85 23.82 -28.28
CA ALA A 819 -48.19 23.98 -27.00
C ALA A 819 -46.92 24.84 -27.17
N SER A 820 -46.58 25.63 -26.16
CA SER A 820 -45.24 26.24 -26.09
C SER A 820 -44.17 25.20 -25.76
N SER A 821 -42.90 25.54 -25.93
CA SER A 821 -41.86 24.87 -25.11
C SER A 821 -42.19 25.04 -23.63
N ALA A 822 -41.89 24.04 -22.80
CA ALA A 822 -42.02 24.13 -21.35
C ALA A 822 -40.68 24.43 -20.65
N GLU A 823 -40.73 24.83 -19.37
CA GLU A 823 -39.54 24.79 -18.51
C GLU A 823 -39.30 23.35 -18.00
N PRO A 824 -38.05 22.89 -17.80
CA PRO A 824 -37.79 21.53 -17.35
C PRO A 824 -38.37 21.25 -15.96
N ALA A 825 -39.10 20.14 -15.83
CA ALA A 825 -39.71 19.70 -14.58
C ALA A 825 -39.55 18.18 -14.40
N GLY A 826 -39.58 17.72 -13.15
CA GLY A 826 -39.37 16.32 -12.79
C GLY A 826 -40.14 15.90 -11.54
N THR A 827 -40.45 14.61 -11.44
CA THR A 827 -41.17 14.00 -10.30
C THR A 827 -40.25 13.72 -9.12
N GLN A 828 -40.81 13.25 -8.01
CA GLN A 828 -40.04 12.60 -6.95
C GLN A 828 -39.14 11.49 -7.54
N GLY A 829 -37.91 11.37 -7.03
CA GLY A 829 -36.88 10.44 -7.51
C GLY A 829 -36.09 10.91 -8.74
N SER A 830 -36.49 11.99 -9.42
CA SER A 830 -35.81 12.49 -10.63
C SER A 830 -34.82 13.62 -10.32
N SER A 831 -33.82 13.79 -11.19
CA SER A 831 -32.85 14.88 -11.12
C SER A 831 -32.54 15.48 -12.49
N ALA A 832 -31.92 16.66 -12.49
CA ALA A 832 -31.41 17.35 -13.67
C ALA A 832 -30.15 18.15 -13.33
N THR A 833 -29.21 18.20 -14.27
CA THR A 833 -28.02 19.07 -14.21
C THR A 833 -27.98 19.93 -15.46
N LEU A 834 -27.96 21.25 -15.28
CA LEU A 834 -27.79 22.24 -16.33
C LEU A 834 -26.39 22.88 -16.27
N GLN A 835 -25.89 23.33 -17.41
CA GLN A 835 -24.73 24.21 -17.54
C GLN A 835 -25.06 25.43 -18.40
N TYR A 836 -24.62 26.61 -17.99
CA TYR A 836 -24.79 27.83 -18.75
C TYR A 836 -23.80 27.90 -19.92
N ALA A 837 -24.31 27.93 -21.14
CA ALA A 837 -23.53 27.95 -22.37
C ALA A 837 -23.25 29.37 -22.90
N GLY A 838 -23.78 30.41 -22.24
CA GLY A 838 -23.71 31.80 -22.69
C GLY A 838 -24.98 32.27 -23.39
N ASN A 839 -25.05 33.57 -23.71
CA ASN A 839 -26.17 34.22 -24.42
C ASN A 839 -27.57 33.92 -23.86
N GLY A 840 -27.70 33.75 -22.54
CA GLY A 840 -28.96 33.40 -21.88
C GLY A 840 -29.34 31.92 -21.97
N VAL A 841 -28.49 31.04 -22.52
CA VAL A 841 -28.81 29.61 -22.76
C VAL A 841 -28.24 28.71 -21.67
N TRP A 842 -29.12 27.93 -21.03
CA TRP A 842 -28.75 26.78 -20.21
C TRP A 842 -28.94 25.47 -20.99
N GLN A 843 -27.92 24.63 -21.01
CA GLN A 843 -27.90 23.32 -21.68
C GLN A 843 -27.97 22.19 -20.65
N PRO A 844 -28.77 21.14 -20.86
CA PRO A 844 -28.77 19.96 -19.99
C PRO A 844 -27.50 19.12 -20.20
N LEU A 845 -26.78 18.84 -19.11
CA LEU A 845 -25.65 17.92 -19.08
C LEU A 845 -26.07 16.47 -18.80
N THR A 846 -27.22 16.27 -18.15
CA THR A 846 -27.83 14.96 -17.94
C THR A 846 -29.17 14.87 -18.67
N PRO A 847 -29.55 13.70 -19.21
CA PRO A 847 -30.92 13.45 -19.66
C PRO A 847 -31.84 13.43 -18.44
N ALA A 848 -32.35 14.60 -18.07
CA ALA A 848 -33.38 14.71 -17.04
C ALA A 848 -34.61 13.91 -17.44
N ALA A 849 -35.33 13.35 -16.48
CA ALA A 849 -36.65 12.77 -16.70
C ALA A 849 -37.69 13.89 -16.87
N VAL A 850 -37.60 14.63 -17.98
CA VAL A 850 -38.43 15.82 -18.28
C VAL A 850 -39.87 15.38 -18.50
N SER A 851 -40.65 15.35 -17.42
CA SER A 851 -42.08 15.03 -17.45
C SER A 851 -42.87 16.30 -17.80
N GLY A 852 -42.73 16.71 -19.06
CA GLY A 852 -43.29 17.97 -19.56
C GLY A 852 -43.16 18.10 -21.07
N VAL A 853 -44.26 18.55 -21.68
CA VAL A 853 -44.41 18.82 -23.11
C VAL A 853 -43.21 19.57 -23.67
N ALA A 854 -42.67 19.11 -24.80
CA ALA A 854 -41.60 19.76 -25.55
C ALA A 854 -40.26 19.99 -24.80
N GLN A 855 -39.63 18.92 -24.29
CA GLN A 855 -38.50 18.32 -25.02
C GLN A 855 -37.99 16.98 -24.45
N LEU A 856 -38.27 15.89 -25.16
CA LEU A 856 -37.46 14.65 -25.12
C LEU A 856 -37.03 14.18 -26.51
N GLN A 857 -36.85 15.12 -27.45
CA GLN A 857 -36.59 14.86 -28.87
C GLN A 857 -35.25 15.45 -29.36
N ALA A 858 -34.44 15.97 -28.44
CA ALA A 858 -33.09 16.50 -28.70
C ALA A 858 -31.97 15.70 -28.00
N ALA A 859 -32.30 14.81 -27.06
CA ALA A 859 -31.34 14.19 -26.14
C ALA A 859 -31.09 12.68 -26.35
N ASN A 860 -31.85 12.01 -27.22
CA ASN A 860 -31.64 10.61 -27.58
C ASN A 860 -31.83 10.40 -29.09
N THR A 861 -30.73 10.01 -29.75
CA THR A 861 -30.60 9.17 -30.96
C THR A 861 -31.46 9.48 -32.21
N PHE A 862 -30.84 9.36 -33.39
CA PHE A 862 -31.51 9.32 -34.70
C PHE A 862 -32.76 8.42 -34.69
N TYR A 863 -33.96 9.02 -34.68
CA TYR A 863 -35.15 8.66 -35.49
C TYR A 863 -36.35 9.54 -35.10
N GLY A 864 -37.00 10.19 -36.07
CA GLY A 864 -38.35 10.77 -35.90
C GLY A 864 -38.47 12.07 -35.09
N SER A 865 -38.16 13.21 -35.71
CA SER A 865 -38.87 14.47 -35.39
C SER A 865 -40.18 14.54 -36.20
N PRO A 866 -41.28 15.16 -35.74
CA PRO A 866 -42.59 15.08 -36.40
C PRO A 866 -42.71 15.98 -37.63
N ASN A 867 -41.70 16.83 -37.89
CA ASN A 867 -41.68 17.84 -38.96
C ASN A 867 -41.51 17.26 -40.38
N ILE A 868 -41.74 15.95 -40.57
CA ILE A 868 -41.69 15.28 -41.88
C ILE A 868 -43.07 15.38 -42.56
N PHE A 869 -43.49 16.62 -42.88
CA PHE A 869 -44.67 16.85 -43.73
C PHE A 869 -44.51 17.90 -44.83
N MET A 870 -43.55 18.83 -44.73
CA MET A 870 -43.26 19.80 -45.81
C MET A 870 -41.76 20.12 -46.01
N GLY A 871 -40.85 19.39 -45.37
CA GLY A 871 -39.40 19.63 -45.45
C GLY A 871 -38.64 18.56 -46.22
N SER A 872 -37.89 18.97 -47.25
CA SER A 872 -36.91 18.11 -47.92
C SER A 872 -35.76 17.76 -46.97
N VAL A 873 -35.41 16.47 -46.86
CA VAL A 873 -34.37 15.99 -45.92
C VAL A 873 -33.07 15.69 -46.69
N GLY A 874 -31.98 16.33 -46.28
CA GLY A 874 -30.67 16.22 -46.93
C GLY A 874 -29.62 15.59 -46.01
N ILE A 875 -29.22 14.37 -46.30
CA ILE A 875 -28.10 13.72 -45.59
C ILE A 875 -26.80 14.32 -46.12
N SER A 876 -26.12 15.12 -45.30
CA SER A 876 -24.95 15.92 -45.67
C SER A 876 -25.16 16.93 -46.83
N ASN A 877 -26.40 17.34 -47.09
CA ASN A 877 -26.75 18.43 -48.01
C ASN A 877 -27.60 19.47 -47.26
N VAL A 878 -27.17 20.74 -47.27
CA VAL A 878 -27.85 21.86 -46.60
C VAL A 878 -28.97 22.50 -47.43
N ALA A 879 -29.10 22.14 -48.72
CA ALA A 879 -30.15 22.62 -49.62
C ALA A 879 -30.76 21.47 -50.47
N PRO A 880 -31.44 20.50 -49.85
CA PRO A 880 -32.17 19.45 -50.57
C PRO A 880 -33.44 20.03 -51.22
N PHE A 881 -33.61 19.79 -52.53
CA PHE A 881 -34.75 20.30 -53.31
C PHE A 881 -35.87 19.27 -53.52
N ALA A 882 -35.68 18.02 -53.08
CA ALA A 882 -36.66 16.93 -53.19
C ALA A 882 -36.82 16.20 -51.85
N PRO A 883 -38.01 15.66 -51.53
CA PRO A 883 -38.26 14.95 -50.28
C PRO A 883 -37.71 13.52 -50.30
N LEU A 884 -36.90 13.16 -49.30
CA LEU A 884 -36.50 11.79 -49.03
C LEU A 884 -37.63 11.07 -48.27
N VAL A 885 -38.48 10.34 -49.00
CA VAL A 885 -39.58 9.56 -48.43
C VAL A 885 -39.12 8.12 -48.21
N VAL A 886 -38.97 7.70 -46.94
CA VAL A 886 -38.69 6.31 -46.56
C VAL A 886 -39.79 5.84 -45.60
N GLY A 887 -40.85 5.25 -46.16
CA GLY A 887 -41.89 4.55 -45.40
C GLY A 887 -42.92 5.40 -44.64
N ALA A 888 -44.07 5.69 -45.27
CA ALA A 888 -45.30 6.06 -44.55
C ALA A 888 -46.55 5.66 -45.36
N GLY A 889 -47.28 4.64 -44.89
CA GLY A 889 -48.57 4.20 -45.46
C GLY A 889 -48.46 3.22 -46.65
N GLY A 890 -49.51 2.40 -46.83
CA GLY A 890 -49.67 1.50 -47.99
C GLY A 890 -48.54 0.47 -48.12
N SER A 891 -47.75 0.61 -49.18
CA SER A 891 -46.47 -0.11 -49.33
C SER A 891 -45.43 0.76 -50.07
N ALA A 892 -44.59 1.48 -49.32
CA ALA A 892 -43.52 2.33 -49.84
C ALA A 892 -42.13 1.66 -49.74
N PRO A 893 -41.15 2.01 -50.59
CA PRO A 893 -39.83 1.42 -50.56
C PRO A 893 -39.09 1.72 -49.25
N TYR A 894 -38.29 0.76 -48.79
CA TYR A 894 -37.47 0.89 -47.59
C TYR A 894 -36.03 0.40 -47.81
N CYS A 895 -35.14 0.89 -46.96
CA CYS A 895 -33.74 0.47 -46.88
C CYS A 895 -33.39 0.23 -45.41
N ASP A 896 -33.00 -1.00 -45.06
CA ASP A 896 -32.62 -1.39 -43.69
C ASP A 896 -31.13 -1.18 -43.39
N GLY A 897 -30.40 -0.55 -44.32
CA GLY A 897 -28.94 -0.40 -44.29
C GLY A 897 -28.17 -1.58 -44.93
N THR A 898 -28.86 -2.67 -45.28
CA THR A 898 -28.29 -3.86 -45.94
C THR A 898 -29.00 -4.25 -47.24
N THR A 899 -30.29 -3.95 -47.35
CA THR A 899 -31.15 -4.22 -48.52
C THR A 899 -31.88 -2.96 -48.97
N TRP A 900 -32.21 -2.88 -50.27
CA TRP A 900 -33.09 -1.86 -50.84
C TRP A 900 -34.30 -2.56 -51.46
N VAL A 901 -35.51 -2.22 -51.01
CA VAL A 901 -36.75 -2.92 -51.41
C VAL A 901 -37.66 -1.99 -52.20
N ASN A 902 -37.89 -2.30 -53.48
CA ASN A 902 -38.83 -1.57 -54.34
C ASN A 902 -40.25 -2.14 -54.23
N SER A 903 -41.27 -1.27 -54.10
CA SER A 903 -42.68 -1.68 -53.97
C SER A 903 -43.22 -2.38 -55.23
N SER A 904 -43.94 -3.50 -55.04
CA SER A 904 -44.50 -4.26 -56.16
C SER A 904 -45.73 -5.12 -55.86
N ASP A 905 -46.74 -4.58 -55.16
CA ASP A 905 -48.10 -5.14 -55.18
C ASP A 905 -48.79 -4.80 -56.52
N ARG A 906 -49.74 -5.62 -56.96
CA ARG A 906 -50.68 -5.35 -58.06
C ARG A 906 -51.77 -4.33 -57.68
N LYS A 907 -51.96 -4.01 -56.40
CA LYS A 907 -52.87 -2.94 -55.94
C LYS A 907 -52.30 -1.54 -56.18
N GLU A 908 -50.97 -1.42 -56.16
CA GLU A 908 -50.23 -0.15 -56.31
C GLU A 908 -49.80 0.10 -57.77
N LYS A 909 -50.26 -0.75 -58.70
CA LYS A 909 -49.85 -0.76 -60.12
C LYS A 909 -51.07 -0.99 -61.00
N GLU A 910 -51.21 -0.20 -62.06
CA GLU A 910 -52.30 -0.29 -63.03
C GLU A 910 -51.76 -0.31 -64.48
N ASN A 911 -52.64 -0.27 -65.48
CA ASN A 911 -52.30 -0.20 -66.91
C ASN A 911 -51.36 -1.31 -67.43
N PHE A 912 -51.47 -2.53 -66.88
CA PHE A 912 -50.67 -3.69 -67.28
C PHE A 912 -50.84 -4.06 -68.77
N ALA A 913 -49.77 -3.94 -69.56
CA ALA A 913 -49.73 -4.35 -70.98
C ALA A 913 -48.75 -5.52 -71.21
N PRO A 914 -49.00 -6.42 -72.18
CA PRO A 914 -48.03 -7.44 -72.60
C PRO A 914 -46.81 -6.84 -73.30
N VAL A 915 -45.61 -7.35 -72.99
CA VAL A 915 -44.32 -6.89 -73.55
C VAL A 915 -43.84 -7.85 -74.65
N ASN A 916 -43.39 -7.31 -75.79
CA ASN A 916 -42.77 -8.12 -76.85
C ASN A 916 -41.33 -8.51 -76.49
N ARG A 917 -41.19 -9.70 -75.88
CA ARG A 917 -39.93 -10.29 -75.41
C ARG A 917 -38.84 -10.38 -76.48
N ALA A 918 -39.21 -10.66 -77.73
CA ALA A 918 -38.26 -10.80 -78.84
C ALA A 918 -37.67 -9.45 -79.28
N ASP A 919 -38.48 -8.39 -79.27
CA ASP A 919 -38.05 -7.01 -79.52
C ASP A 919 -37.16 -6.50 -78.36
N VAL A 920 -37.58 -6.72 -77.10
CA VAL A 920 -36.76 -6.37 -75.93
C VAL A 920 -35.41 -7.09 -75.94
N LEU A 921 -35.37 -8.39 -76.27
CA LEU A 921 -34.10 -9.11 -76.45
C LEU A 921 -33.23 -8.50 -77.56
N ALA A 922 -33.82 -8.13 -78.71
CA ALA A 922 -33.08 -7.53 -79.80
C ALA A 922 -32.45 -6.19 -79.40
N ARG A 923 -33.19 -5.35 -78.66
CA ARG A 923 -32.72 -4.07 -78.13
C ARG A 923 -31.63 -4.24 -77.07
N VAL A 924 -31.80 -5.15 -76.11
CA VAL A 924 -30.76 -5.49 -75.12
C VAL A 924 -29.49 -6.00 -75.81
N ALA A 925 -29.63 -6.84 -76.84
CA ALA A 925 -28.50 -7.37 -77.62
C ALA A 925 -27.81 -6.31 -78.53
N SER A 926 -28.37 -5.12 -78.67
CA SER A 926 -27.76 -3.97 -79.37
C SER A 926 -27.35 -2.81 -78.44
N LEU A 927 -27.56 -2.94 -77.13
CA LEU A 927 -27.24 -1.90 -76.15
C LEU A 927 -25.72 -1.84 -75.90
N PRO A 928 -25.09 -0.65 -75.85
CA PRO A 928 -23.68 -0.51 -75.47
C PRO A 928 -23.44 -1.02 -74.04
N MET A 929 -22.41 -1.84 -73.85
CA MET A 929 -22.01 -2.38 -72.54
C MET A 929 -20.56 -2.00 -72.27
N GLU A 930 -20.35 -0.98 -71.44
CA GLU A 930 -19.03 -0.41 -71.16
C GLU A 930 -18.58 -0.66 -69.72
N SER A 931 -17.26 -0.62 -69.48
CA SER A 931 -16.71 -0.57 -68.11
C SER A 931 -16.21 0.83 -67.79
N TRP A 932 -16.72 1.38 -66.70
CA TRP A 932 -16.61 2.79 -66.34
C TRP A 932 -16.34 2.95 -64.84
N ASN A 933 -16.05 4.17 -64.40
CA ASN A 933 -15.92 4.54 -62.99
C ASN A 933 -16.55 5.91 -62.74
N TYR A 934 -17.11 6.13 -61.55
CA TYR A 934 -17.57 7.47 -61.17
C TYR A 934 -16.39 8.45 -61.12
N LYS A 935 -16.58 9.68 -61.62
CA LYS A 935 -15.55 10.74 -61.63
C LYS A 935 -15.01 11.05 -60.22
N ALA A 936 -15.86 10.96 -59.20
CA ALA A 936 -15.49 11.16 -57.79
C ALA A 936 -14.86 9.92 -57.12
N ARG A 937 -14.86 8.74 -57.77
CA ARG A 937 -14.33 7.48 -57.24
C ARG A 937 -13.55 6.69 -58.31
N PRO A 938 -12.44 7.22 -58.86
CA PRO A 938 -11.73 6.63 -60.00
C PRO A 938 -11.14 5.23 -59.76
N ALA A 939 -10.98 4.81 -58.50
CA ALA A 939 -10.54 3.46 -58.16
C ALA A 939 -11.63 2.37 -58.28
N HIS A 940 -12.91 2.75 -58.34
CA HIS A 940 -14.04 1.82 -58.34
C HIS A 940 -14.57 1.63 -59.76
N LYS A 941 -14.27 0.47 -60.36
CA LYS A 941 -14.79 0.09 -61.67
C LYS A 941 -16.17 -0.58 -61.55
N HIS A 942 -17.03 -0.25 -62.51
CA HIS A 942 -18.34 -0.81 -62.74
C HIS A 942 -18.42 -1.31 -64.19
N ILE A 943 -19.54 -1.96 -64.55
CA ILE A 943 -19.87 -2.36 -65.92
C ILE A 943 -21.38 -2.22 -66.12
N GLY A 944 -21.80 -1.70 -67.27
CA GLY A 944 -23.20 -1.45 -67.60
C GLY A 944 -23.37 -0.49 -68.78
N PRO A 945 -24.61 -0.27 -69.24
CA PRO A 945 -24.93 0.78 -70.21
C PRO A 945 -24.89 2.17 -69.54
N MET A 946 -24.89 3.23 -70.35
CA MET A 946 -25.19 4.57 -69.87
C MET A 946 -26.71 4.78 -69.81
N ALA A 947 -27.16 5.67 -68.93
CA ALA A 947 -28.59 5.95 -68.73
C ALA A 947 -29.27 6.45 -70.02
N GLN A 948 -28.58 7.28 -70.79
CA GLN A 948 -29.05 7.83 -72.06
C GLN A 948 -29.31 6.73 -73.10
N ASP A 949 -28.39 5.78 -73.24
CA ASP A 949 -28.54 4.65 -74.18
C ASP A 949 -29.69 3.73 -73.77
N PHE A 950 -29.83 3.46 -72.48
CA PHE A 950 -30.93 2.67 -71.94
C PHE A 950 -32.29 3.36 -72.14
N HIS A 951 -32.38 4.65 -71.85
CA HIS A 951 -33.57 5.46 -72.10
C HIS A 951 -33.92 5.48 -73.60
N ALA A 952 -32.96 5.73 -74.49
CA ALA A 952 -33.17 5.74 -75.93
C ALA A 952 -33.61 4.38 -76.50
N ALA A 953 -33.14 3.27 -75.92
CA ALA A 953 -33.52 1.91 -76.36
C ALA A 953 -34.94 1.50 -75.91
N PHE A 954 -35.37 1.86 -74.71
CA PHE A 954 -36.59 1.32 -74.08
C PHE A 954 -37.70 2.33 -73.78
N GLY A 955 -37.40 3.64 -73.71
CA GLY A 955 -38.37 4.68 -73.35
C GLY A 955 -38.84 4.63 -71.89
N LEU A 956 -38.04 4.06 -70.99
CA LEU A 956 -38.31 3.93 -69.56
C LEU A 956 -37.60 5.05 -68.76
N ASN A 957 -37.87 5.16 -67.46
CA ASN A 957 -37.45 6.26 -66.56
C ASN A 957 -38.13 7.64 -66.78
N GLY A 958 -39.06 7.79 -67.73
CA GLY A 958 -39.84 9.03 -67.90
C GLY A 958 -39.05 10.14 -68.61
N GLU A 959 -38.88 11.30 -67.96
CA GLU A 959 -38.10 12.44 -68.51
C GLU A 959 -36.64 12.48 -68.02
N ASP A 960 -36.21 11.52 -67.18
CA ASP A 960 -34.82 11.43 -66.68
C ASP A 960 -33.99 10.46 -67.54
N ASP A 961 -33.11 11.02 -68.38
CA ASP A 961 -32.13 10.28 -69.19
C ASP A 961 -30.77 10.09 -68.47
N THR A 962 -30.62 10.57 -67.24
CA THR A 962 -29.34 10.59 -66.48
C THR A 962 -29.20 9.48 -65.45
N HIS A 963 -30.30 8.82 -65.07
CA HIS A 963 -30.31 7.68 -64.13
C HIS A 963 -31.01 6.44 -64.72
N ILE A 964 -30.81 5.27 -64.11
CA ILE A 964 -31.49 4.01 -64.47
C ILE A 964 -32.30 3.51 -63.27
N ASN A 965 -33.60 3.30 -63.45
CA ASN A 965 -34.44 2.66 -62.43
C ASN A 965 -34.14 1.16 -62.36
N THR A 966 -33.75 0.67 -61.17
CA THR A 966 -33.46 -0.75 -60.94
C THR A 966 -34.66 -1.68 -61.16
N VAL A 967 -35.89 -1.16 -61.07
CA VAL A 967 -37.12 -1.89 -61.41
C VAL A 967 -37.26 -2.08 -62.92
N ASP A 968 -36.97 -1.04 -63.70
CA ASP A 968 -37.11 -1.04 -65.15
C ASP A 968 -36.00 -1.84 -65.82
N GLU A 969 -34.75 -1.71 -65.35
CA GLU A 969 -33.62 -2.56 -65.73
C GLU A 969 -33.92 -4.04 -65.46
N GLY A 970 -34.39 -4.38 -64.25
CA GLY A 970 -34.78 -5.74 -63.88
C GLY A 970 -35.93 -6.29 -64.73
N GLY A 971 -36.92 -5.46 -65.06
CA GLY A 971 -38.02 -5.81 -65.96
C GLY A 971 -37.55 -6.10 -67.39
N VAL A 972 -36.70 -5.24 -67.95
CA VAL A 972 -36.07 -5.41 -69.27
C VAL A 972 -35.21 -6.68 -69.32
N ALA A 973 -34.39 -6.92 -68.30
CA ALA A 973 -33.55 -8.11 -68.21
C ALA A 973 -34.38 -9.40 -68.16
N LEU A 974 -35.43 -9.45 -67.33
CA LEU A 974 -36.33 -10.62 -67.24
C LEU A 974 -37.11 -10.85 -68.55
N ALA A 975 -37.56 -9.81 -69.23
CA ALA A 975 -38.24 -9.91 -70.53
C ALA A 975 -37.28 -10.41 -71.63
N ALA A 976 -36.03 -9.92 -71.65
CA ALA A 976 -35.00 -10.40 -72.57
C ALA A 976 -34.62 -11.87 -72.30
N ILE A 977 -34.50 -12.30 -71.04
CA ILE A 977 -34.26 -13.70 -70.67
C ILE A 977 -35.41 -14.60 -71.14
N GLN A 978 -36.68 -14.17 -70.99
CA GLN A 978 -37.82 -14.92 -71.52
C GLN A 978 -37.77 -15.02 -73.05
N GLY A 979 -37.48 -13.92 -73.76
CA GLY A 979 -37.32 -13.92 -75.22
C GLY A 979 -36.14 -14.76 -75.71
N LEU A 980 -35.06 -14.86 -74.91
CA LEU A 980 -33.92 -15.71 -75.21
C LEU A 980 -34.29 -17.19 -75.07
N ASN A 981 -35.04 -17.56 -74.02
CA ASN A 981 -35.55 -18.91 -73.85
C ASN A 981 -36.52 -19.30 -74.98
N GLU A 982 -37.43 -18.41 -75.36
CA GLU A 982 -38.33 -18.61 -76.52
C GLU A 982 -37.53 -18.83 -77.82
N LYS A 983 -36.47 -18.05 -78.05
CA LYS A 983 -35.58 -18.21 -79.21
C LYS A 983 -34.80 -19.54 -79.17
N VAL A 984 -34.32 -19.96 -77.99
CA VAL A 984 -33.60 -21.24 -77.81
C VAL A 984 -34.53 -22.43 -78.08
N GLU A 985 -35.74 -22.45 -77.52
CA GLU A 985 -36.70 -23.54 -77.75
C GLU A 985 -37.23 -23.54 -79.19
N ALA A 986 -37.41 -22.38 -79.83
CA ALA A 986 -37.72 -22.31 -81.27
C ALA A 986 -36.57 -22.86 -82.15
N HIS A 987 -35.31 -22.63 -81.77
CA HIS A 987 -34.16 -23.25 -82.43
C HIS A 987 -34.11 -24.77 -82.18
N ARG A 988 -34.41 -25.23 -80.96
CA ARG A 988 -34.47 -26.64 -80.58
C ARG A 988 -35.50 -27.42 -81.39
N GLN A 989 -36.75 -26.97 -81.40
CA GLN A 989 -37.83 -27.57 -82.19
C GLN A 989 -37.49 -27.60 -83.70
N LYS A 990 -36.78 -26.58 -84.19
CA LYS A 990 -36.29 -26.57 -85.58
C LYS A 990 -35.21 -27.62 -85.82
N SER A 991 -34.30 -27.86 -84.88
CA SER A 991 -33.32 -28.96 -84.96
C SER A 991 -34.02 -30.33 -84.94
N GLU A 992 -34.92 -30.57 -83.98
CA GLU A 992 -35.69 -31.82 -83.87
C GLU A 992 -36.50 -32.11 -85.15
N LEU A 993 -37.11 -31.09 -85.76
CA LEU A 993 -37.81 -31.21 -87.05
C LEU A 993 -36.85 -31.45 -88.24
N LEU A 994 -35.63 -30.92 -88.20
CA LEU A 994 -34.61 -31.16 -89.23
C LEU A 994 -34.04 -32.59 -89.12
N GLU A 995 -33.83 -33.09 -87.91
CA GLU A 995 -33.43 -34.47 -87.63
C GLU A 995 -34.49 -35.48 -88.10
N GLN A 996 -35.78 -35.23 -87.82
CA GLN A 996 -36.88 -36.04 -88.35
C GLN A 996 -36.92 -36.05 -89.88
N LYS A 997 -36.71 -34.89 -90.53
CA LYS A 997 -36.65 -34.80 -92.01
C LYS A 997 -35.40 -35.47 -92.59
N LEU A 998 -34.27 -35.44 -91.88
CA LEU A 998 -33.06 -36.14 -92.26
C LEU A 998 -33.29 -37.66 -92.23
N ALA A 999 -33.79 -38.20 -91.11
CA ALA A 999 -34.12 -39.62 -90.98
C ALA A 999 -35.16 -40.09 -92.02
N GLN A 1000 -36.17 -39.26 -92.33
CA GLN A 1000 -37.12 -39.54 -93.41
C GLN A 1000 -36.42 -39.62 -94.78
N LYS A 1001 -35.50 -38.71 -95.09
CA LYS A 1001 -34.74 -38.72 -96.35
C LYS A 1001 -33.71 -39.85 -96.42
N GLU A 1002 -33.10 -40.25 -95.32
CA GLU A 1002 -32.25 -41.45 -95.25
C GLU A 1002 -33.05 -42.73 -95.50
N THR A 1003 -34.29 -42.80 -94.99
CA THR A 1003 -35.23 -43.90 -95.26
C THR A 1003 -35.61 -43.92 -96.75
N GLU A 1004 -35.97 -42.78 -97.34
CA GLU A 1004 -36.31 -42.64 -98.76
C GLU A 1004 -35.12 -43.00 -99.69
N ILE A 1005 -33.91 -42.56 -99.35
CA ILE A 1005 -32.67 -42.94 -100.05
C ILE A 1005 -32.40 -44.44 -99.93
N SER A 1006 -32.68 -45.05 -98.79
CA SER A 1006 -32.51 -46.50 -98.56
C SER A 1006 -33.51 -47.32 -99.38
N GLU A 1007 -34.76 -46.88 -99.45
CA GLU A 1007 -35.79 -47.49 -100.28
C GLU A 1007 -35.51 -47.32 -101.78
N LEU A 1008 -35.09 -46.13 -102.23
CA LEU A 1008 -34.64 -45.91 -103.61
C LEU A 1008 -33.40 -46.76 -103.96
N ARG A 1009 -32.49 -47.00 -103.00
CA ARG A 1009 -31.36 -47.94 -103.18
C ARG A 1009 -31.84 -49.39 -103.29
N ARG A 1010 -32.88 -49.80 -102.53
CA ARG A 1010 -33.52 -51.12 -102.66
C ARG A 1010 -34.16 -51.30 -104.04
N GLN A 1011 -35.05 -50.39 -104.42
CA GLN A 1011 -35.72 -50.38 -105.73
C GLN A 1011 -34.73 -50.34 -106.90
N LEU A 1012 -33.66 -49.54 -106.81
CA LEU A 1012 -32.60 -49.50 -107.83
C LEU A 1012 -31.80 -50.81 -107.90
N SER A 1013 -31.66 -51.54 -106.80
CA SER A 1013 -31.00 -52.85 -106.77
C SER A 1013 -31.91 -53.94 -107.37
N GLU A 1014 -33.20 -53.93 -107.03
CA GLU A 1014 -34.21 -54.82 -107.61
C GLU A 1014 -34.37 -54.58 -109.12
N LEU A 1015 -34.38 -53.32 -109.56
CA LEU A 1015 -34.36 -52.95 -110.98
C LEU A 1015 -33.09 -53.43 -111.69
N LYS A 1016 -31.92 -53.39 -111.03
CA LYS A 1016 -30.65 -53.92 -111.59
C LYS A 1016 -30.67 -55.45 -111.72
N GLU A 1017 -31.25 -56.19 -110.78
CA GLU A 1017 -31.41 -57.64 -110.92
C GLU A 1017 -32.49 -58.02 -111.95
N LEU A 1018 -33.56 -57.22 -112.08
CA LEU A 1018 -34.53 -57.36 -113.19
C LEU A 1018 -33.87 -57.12 -114.56
N VAL A 1019 -33.03 -56.08 -114.69
CA VAL A 1019 -32.31 -55.80 -115.95
C VAL A 1019 -31.19 -56.82 -116.25
N LYS A 1020 -30.63 -57.47 -115.22
CA LYS A 1020 -29.74 -58.64 -115.41
C LYS A 1020 -30.51 -59.86 -115.89
N THR A 1021 -31.67 -60.16 -115.29
CA THR A 1021 -32.47 -61.35 -115.64
C THR A 1021 -33.18 -61.18 -116.98
N SER A 1022 -33.53 -59.96 -117.40
CA SER A 1022 -34.05 -59.65 -118.74
C SER A 1022 -32.98 -59.64 -119.85
N LYS A 1023 -31.76 -60.09 -119.57
CA LYS A 1023 -30.65 -60.26 -120.54
C LYS A 1023 -30.17 -61.71 -120.61
N ARG A 1024 -31.08 -62.66 -120.36
CA ARG A 1024 -30.92 -64.10 -120.59
C ARG A 1024 -32.08 -64.62 -121.46
#